data_AF-A0A2V5TXY7-F1
#
_entry.id   AF-A0A2V5TXY7-F1
#
_cell.length_a   1.000
_cell.length_b   1.000
_cell.length_c   1.000
_cell.angle_alpha   90.00
_cell.angle_beta   90.00
_cell.angle_gamma   90.00
#
_symmetry.space_group_name_H-M   'P 1'
#
loop_
_entity.id
_entity.type
_entity.pdbx_description
1 polymer ?
#
loop_
_entity_poly.entity_id
_entity_poly.type
_entity_poly.pdbx_seq_one_letter_code
_entity_poly.pdbx_strand_id
1 'polypeptide(L)'
;MLIAARVFLLRMPPRPGMKRFSTPRKQRLAPDLFPCEQQRCKPVTILKQPRPGSKKIMRPFLPSTRPTKNLAWTASLLILLSLTPRVFSQGCVQSRGARSGLMLGEEAYLAEGNWEGNVGYRWLHSDRHFIGGQEQPQRQANGSDVVNDSHFIDLTATYAVTRRFALNLTVPFVYSTRSSLYEHDGTNRHTMTASGLSDVRITSTVWLLDPATHHDGNFALGVGIKFPTGDSAATDIAYRPTGPTLRYVDQSIQPGDGGWGVTLDAQGFQKIVKNTYAYMQASYLINPQEKNTPTGYSIPDTYLLRAGLSYTVWPSKGLSLTLGGRMEGVPVTDWFGGSEGARRPGYSVSIEPGITWHQQHFISLLADFLYHPRFCEGAGNVLICFRWVRRCRGARRCRSTAATKLKHYQGAKIVHPWLNKFMRTRFIASGVLSVFLALVAPTKGAKTVQLTRAEYEDRVEAVWTAQIIAVLMAWPHEHQVASTVWLDNFPKPYTGAPVDDDWYYEMCAVRAFERFGIHMTVEQLGRQWLENHCGSWGSSEQARLNLEKGIKPPDTGHPRYNKLWFTIGPQFSSDLYGALAPGMVNVAGRMAREYGHLNGYAEGTDGAVFMAAMISLAFAEKDTKQIVRKAARLIHPDSPSRKCLDLVIAMAEAGKSFEEIVGAVEDRWHIEYPATNNAVPNGGIVAASVWFGNGDFLTTVNLAARAADFTDADCNAANAASVVGAMHGMKCLPKHLVAQLGDRIVGDRMGGVKLTPPVDERISDLAKRTVVIGEKILLANGAKPVVESNLPLTSPRRGTAPDRAPNNSHPPEGQWAGSATSSKPRAASLLIPIEQPVTQLAELFSLADLMRYWNPDWTLERAGFGGAGGGMAGIRGITYLDGDVLATYPRDEVRGLVLRRTLKLRDRASLTFQAGADAGRAWELNVYANNKPVLKRVIDGGADSGRNWQELKIELNEFAGQNVTLRLYQRVLVAEKTPGNAYWKKIEVK
;
A
#
# COMPACT_ATOMS: atom_id res chain seq x y z
N MET A 1 6.65 55.70 -29.85
CA MET A 1 5.85 56.92 -30.08
C MET A 1 5.33 57.37 -28.71
N LEU A 2 5.74 58.57 -28.25
CA LEU A 2 5.30 59.28 -27.02
C LEU A 2 5.57 58.66 -25.61
N ILE A 3 6.41 59.38 -24.82
CA ILE A 3 6.27 59.82 -23.40
C ILE A 3 6.08 58.76 -22.26
N ALA A 4 6.79 58.68 -21.11
CA ALA A 4 7.88 59.38 -20.39
C ALA A 4 7.57 60.29 -19.15
N ALA A 5 8.35 60.11 -18.05
CA ALA A 5 8.54 60.99 -16.83
C ALA A 5 7.34 61.17 -15.84
N ARG A 6 7.43 61.60 -14.55
CA ARG A 6 8.44 61.95 -13.49
C ARG A 6 7.71 61.74 -12.11
N VAL A 7 8.20 61.39 -10.90
CA VAL A 7 9.41 61.57 -10.03
C VAL A 7 9.40 62.85 -9.13
N PHE A 8 9.75 62.69 -7.82
CA PHE A 8 10.06 63.66 -6.69
C PHE A 8 9.08 63.72 -5.47
N LEU A 9 9.42 64.29 -4.28
CA LEU A 9 10.42 63.99 -3.21
C LEU A 9 10.49 65.13 -2.13
N LEU A 10 10.70 64.81 -0.82
CA LEU A 10 11.16 65.69 0.31
C LEU A 10 10.12 66.75 0.83
N ARG A 11 10.16 67.36 2.06
CA ARG A 11 11.07 67.36 3.25
C ARG A 11 10.37 67.93 4.53
N MET A 12 10.62 67.35 5.74
CA MET A 12 10.84 67.90 7.14
C MET A 12 10.18 69.22 7.69
N PRO A 13 10.15 69.55 9.03
CA PRO A 13 10.30 68.84 10.33
C PRO A 13 9.06 69.12 11.29
N PRO A 14 9.04 69.43 12.63
CA PRO A 14 9.99 69.29 13.78
C PRO A 14 9.41 68.65 15.11
N ARG A 15 9.05 69.43 16.17
CA ARG A 15 8.96 69.06 17.63
C ARG A 15 8.22 70.13 18.49
N PRO A 16 7.90 70.00 19.83
CA PRO A 16 8.48 69.16 20.94
C PRO A 16 7.41 68.39 21.81
N GLY A 17 7.61 67.85 23.04
CA GLY A 17 8.78 67.51 23.91
C GLY A 17 8.48 67.45 25.45
N MET A 18 9.42 66.88 26.26
CA MET A 18 9.44 66.73 27.76
C MET A 18 8.47 65.71 28.43
N LYS A 19 8.77 65.02 29.57
CA LYS A 19 9.82 65.11 30.63
C LYS A 19 10.14 63.73 31.31
N ARG A 20 11.44 63.40 31.55
CA ARG A 20 12.05 62.60 32.68
C ARG A 20 11.62 61.11 32.89
N PHE A 21 12.37 60.17 33.49
CA PHE A 21 13.75 59.97 34.04
C PHE A 21 13.92 58.45 34.42
N SER A 22 15.07 57.82 34.77
CA SER A 22 16.51 58.02 34.45
C SER A 22 17.45 56.92 35.05
N THR A 23 18.38 56.34 34.25
CA THR A 23 19.73 55.79 34.64
C THR A 23 19.82 54.49 35.51
N PRO A 24 21.00 53.80 35.66
CA PRO A 24 22.38 54.13 35.22
C PRO A 24 23.29 53.03 34.59
N ARG A 25 24.22 53.49 33.70
CA ARG A 25 25.60 52.96 33.41
C ARG A 25 25.74 51.59 32.69
N LYS A 26 26.77 51.30 31.85
CA LYS A 26 27.95 52.09 31.39
C LYS A 26 28.48 51.64 30.00
N GLN A 27 29.15 52.56 29.30
CA GLN A 27 30.18 52.49 28.20
C GLN A 27 30.47 51.12 27.52
N ARG A 28 30.47 50.91 26.18
CA ARG A 28 30.85 51.68 24.95
C ARG A 28 32.37 51.76 24.65
N LEU A 29 32.83 51.13 23.54
CA LEU A 29 33.85 51.54 22.52
C LEU A 29 34.62 50.36 21.88
N ALA A 30 35.21 50.61 20.70
CA ALA A 30 36.22 49.86 19.93
C ALA A 30 37.25 50.91 19.39
N PRO A 31 38.32 50.62 18.61
CA PRO A 31 38.79 49.35 18.00
C PRO A 31 40.34 49.08 18.08
N ASP A 32 40.80 48.03 17.37
CA ASP A 32 42.08 47.88 16.61
C ASP A 32 43.53 47.84 17.22
N LEU A 33 44.34 46.92 16.65
CA LEU A 33 45.82 46.85 16.45
C LEU A 33 46.85 46.57 17.61
N PHE A 34 47.55 45.41 17.53
CA PHE A 34 49.02 45.09 17.69
C PHE A 34 49.93 45.72 18.80
N PRO A 35 51.26 45.37 18.94
CA PRO A 35 51.98 44.07 18.99
C PRO A 35 53.03 43.95 20.16
N CYS A 36 53.72 42.79 20.28
CA CYS A 36 55.04 42.58 20.95
C CYS A 36 55.60 41.20 20.51
N GLU A 37 56.80 41.00 19.92
CA GLU A 37 58.18 40.98 20.48
C GLU A 37 58.42 39.87 21.56
N GLN A 38 59.52 39.09 21.60
CA GLN A 38 60.76 39.03 20.79
C GLN A 38 61.54 37.67 20.93
N GLN A 39 62.66 37.52 20.19
CA GLN A 39 63.84 36.62 20.38
C GLN A 39 64.04 35.28 19.60
N ARG A 40 65.12 35.25 18.79
CA ARG A 40 66.27 34.28 18.68
C ARG A 40 66.01 32.74 18.64
N CYS A 41 66.71 31.88 17.86
CA CYS A 41 67.80 32.05 16.87
C CYS A 41 67.93 30.84 15.88
N LYS A 42 68.90 30.90 14.96
CA LYS A 42 69.25 29.99 13.82
C LYS A 42 70.42 29.00 14.18
N PRO A 43 70.95 28.08 13.31
CA PRO A 43 70.45 27.38 12.08
C PRO A 43 70.95 25.88 11.83
N VAL A 44 70.44 25.22 10.76
CA VAL A 44 71.17 24.39 9.72
C VAL A 44 71.92 23.05 10.06
N THR A 45 71.31 21.90 9.62
CA THR A 45 71.86 20.91 8.61
C THR A 45 72.63 19.58 8.95
N ILE A 46 72.06 18.45 8.44
CA ILE A 46 72.64 17.18 7.89
C ILE A 46 73.02 15.93 8.75
N LEU A 47 72.40 14.77 8.39
CA LEU A 47 72.78 13.33 8.52
C LEU A 47 73.11 12.75 9.93
N LYS A 48 73.11 11.42 10.20
CA LYS A 48 73.07 10.20 9.35
C LYS A 48 72.36 9.01 10.06
N GLN A 49 72.11 7.93 9.31
CA GLN A 49 71.61 6.58 9.70
C GLN A 49 72.49 5.86 10.78
N PRO A 50 72.07 4.75 11.46
CA PRO A 50 71.77 3.48 10.75
C PRO A 50 70.95 2.32 11.44
N ARG A 51 70.82 1.23 10.67
CA ARG A 51 70.61 -0.22 11.00
C ARG A 51 69.18 -0.81 11.18
N PRO A 52 68.99 -2.14 10.95
CA PRO A 52 67.68 -2.71 10.55
C PRO A 52 67.24 -4.02 11.24
N GLY A 53 66.03 -4.50 10.91
CA GLY A 53 65.79 -5.94 10.70
C GLY A 53 64.49 -6.55 11.26
N SER A 54 63.64 -7.09 10.38
CA SER A 54 63.22 -8.52 10.39
C SER A 54 62.07 -8.81 9.39
N LYS A 55 61.73 -10.10 9.24
CA LYS A 55 61.12 -10.73 8.05
C LYS A 55 59.59 -10.53 7.90
N LYS A 56 59.18 -10.47 6.63
CA LYS A 56 57.81 -10.53 6.06
C LYS A 56 56.79 -11.43 6.81
N ILE A 57 55.53 -10.97 6.83
CA ILE A 57 54.33 -11.78 6.55
C ILE A 57 53.50 -11.04 5.47
N MET A 58 52.86 -11.77 4.55
CA MET A 58 52.05 -11.19 3.47
C MET A 58 50.64 -10.78 3.93
N ARG A 59 50.12 -9.68 3.37
CA ARG A 59 48.67 -9.36 3.30
C ARG A 59 48.33 -8.92 1.86
N PRO A 60 47.10 -9.16 1.38
CA PRO A 60 46.76 -9.03 -0.04
C PRO A 60 46.57 -7.57 -0.52
N PHE A 61 46.73 -7.37 -1.82
CA PHE A 61 46.40 -6.11 -2.52
C PHE A 61 44.90 -5.82 -2.48
N LEU A 62 44.54 -4.58 -2.13
CA LEU A 62 43.21 -4.00 -2.34
C LEU A 62 43.34 -2.83 -3.32
N PRO A 63 42.84 -2.93 -4.56
CA PRO A 63 42.93 -1.83 -5.53
C PRO A 63 41.89 -0.74 -5.21
N SER A 64 42.32 0.52 -5.17
CA SER A 64 41.44 1.66 -4.87
C SER A 64 40.64 2.10 -6.10
N THR A 65 39.40 1.63 -6.21
CA THR A 65 38.45 2.09 -7.25
C THR A 65 37.62 3.27 -6.75
N ARG A 66 38.03 4.49 -7.08
CA ARG A 66 37.12 5.66 -6.97
C ARG A 66 35.95 5.47 -7.95
N PRO A 67 34.67 5.55 -7.53
CA PRO A 67 33.56 5.50 -8.46
C PRO A 67 33.65 6.68 -9.44
N THR A 68 33.44 6.41 -10.73
CA THR A 68 33.40 7.46 -11.75
C THR A 68 32.19 8.36 -11.49
N LYS A 69 32.34 9.68 -11.70
CA LYS A 69 31.29 10.68 -11.39
C LYS A 69 29.92 10.31 -11.96
N ASN A 70 29.89 9.69 -13.15
CA ASN A 70 28.69 9.26 -13.85
C ASN A 70 27.83 8.28 -13.01
N LEU A 71 28.44 7.41 -12.21
CA LEU A 71 27.72 6.42 -11.40
C LEU A 71 26.92 7.08 -10.27
N ALA A 72 27.47 8.13 -9.67
CA ALA A 72 26.77 8.94 -8.68
C ALA A 72 25.59 9.69 -9.30
N TRP A 73 25.76 10.26 -10.50
CA TRP A 73 24.66 10.93 -11.22
C TRP A 73 23.53 9.97 -11.60
N THR A 74 23.82 8.73 -12.03
CA THR A 74 22.77 7.72 -12.25
C THR A 74 22.04 7.34 -10.96
N ALA A 75 22.74 7.27 -9.82
CA ALA A 75 22.11 7.03 -8.53
C ALA A 75 21.21 8.22 -8.10
N SER A 76 21.67 9.46 -8.27
CA SER A 76 20.84 10.65 -8.01
C SER A 76 19.62 10.75 -8.92
N LEU A 77 19.71 10.29 -10.18
CA LEU A 77 18.57 10.26 -11.10
C LEU A 77 17.54 9.18 -10.70
N LEU A 78 18.01 8.00 -10.27
CA LEU A 78 17.16 6.97 -9.68
C LEU A 78 16.49 7.44 -8.38
N ILE A 79 17.18 8.23 -7.56
CA ILE A 79 16.60 8.87 -6.37
C ILE A 79 15.50 9.87 -6.76
N LEU A 80 15.70 10.70 -7.79
CA LEU A 80 14.63 11.57 -8.32
C LEU A 80 13.42 10.76 -8.82
N LEU A 81 13.64 9.63 -9.49
CA LEU A 81 12.57 8.73 -9.94
C LEU A 81 11.81 8.07 -8.78
N SER A 82 12.43 7.93 -7.60
CA SER A 82 11.75 7.51 -6.36
C SER A 82 11.08 8.65 -5.57
N LEU A 83 11.20 9.90 -6.03
CA LEU A 83 10.73 11.10 -5.34
C LEU A 83 9.65 11.85 -6.14
N THR A 84 8.74 11.12 -6.78
CA THR A 84 7.50 11.69 -7.32
C THR A 84 6.47 11.87 -6.20
N PRO A 85 6.00 13.10 -5.88
CA PRO A 85 4.81 13.28 -5.05
C PRO A 85 3.56 12.72 -5.77
N ARG A 86 2.41 12.63 -5.08
CA ARG A 86 1.13 12.27 -5.70
C ARG A 86 0.76 13.31 -6.79
N VAL A 87 1.01 13.00 -8.06
CA VAL A 87 0.64 13.86 -9.20
C VAL A 87 -0.79 13.53 -9.65
N PHE A 88 -1.73 14.41 -9.32
CA PHE A 88 -3.11 14.36 -9.83
C PHE A 88 -3.10 14.52 -11.36
N SER A 89 -3.46 13.48 -12.12
CA SER A 89 -3.31 13.44 -13.58
C SER A 89 -4.37 12.53 -14.23
N GLN A 90 -4.80 12.79 -15.49
CA GLN A 90 -6.00 12.20 -16.14
C GLN A 90 -5.83 11.90 -17.66
N GLY A 91 -6.42 10.80 -18.20
CA GLY A 91 -6.20 10.22 -19.55
C GLY A 91 -6.70 8.75 -19.77
N CYS A 92 -7.01 8.33 -21.01
CA CYS A 92 -8.06 7.30 -21.25
C CYS A 92 -7.69 5.84 -21.54
N VAL A 93 -8.58 4.95 -21.09
CA VAL A 93 -8.81 3.49 -21.36
C VAL A 93 -8.57 3.01 -22.81
N GLN A 94 -8.72 3.88 -23.82
CA GLN A 94 -8.57 3.53 -25.23
C GLN A 94 -7.13 3.70 -25.75
N SER A 95 -6.23 4.22 -24.93
CA SER A 95 -4.83 4.51 -25.29
C SER A 95 -4.01 3.23 -25.52
N ARG A 96 -3.20 3.20 -26.58
CA ARG A 96 -2.34 2.04 -26.91
C ARG A 96 -0.85 2.43 -26.98
N GLY A 97 -0.06 1.86 -26.06
CA GLY A 97 1.40 2.00 -26.01
C GLY A 97 1.89 3.29 -25.35
N ALA A 98 3.20 3.35 -25.12
CA ALA A 98 3.86 4.53 -24.56
C ALA A 98 4.07 5.63 -25.60
N ARG A 99 4.56 5.25 -26.80
CA ARG A 99 4.96 6.07 -27.95
C ARG A 99 6.01 7.16 -27.63
N SER A 100 7.10 7.17 -28.40
CA SER A 100 8.28 8.04 -28.18
C SER A 100 7.94 9.52 -27.98
N GLY A 101 8.64 10.15 -27.04
CA GLY A 101 8.78 11.60 -26.97
C GLY A 101 9.48 12.16 -28.22
N LEU A 102 9.26 13.44 -28.49
CA LEU A 102 9.66 14.09 -29.74
C LEU A 102 11.01 14.82 -29.61
N MET A 103 11.88 14.62 -30.60
CA MET A 103 13.19 15.29 -30.73
C MET A 103 13.04 16.55 -31.59
N LEU A 104 13.81 17.61 -31.30
CA LEU A 104 13.67 18.93 -31.93
C LEU A 104 15.03 19.52 -32.35
N GLY A 105 15.06 20.35 -33.39
CA GLY A 105 16.30 20.95 -33.90
C GLY A 105 17.24 19.92 -34.55
N GLU A 106 18.55 20.19 -34.56
CA GLU A 106 19.58 19.25 -35.06
C GLU A 106 19.50 17.86 -34.43
N GLU A 107 19.01 17.79 -33.18
CA GLU A 107 18.92 16.58 -32.36
C GLU A 107 17.90 15.58 -32.91
N ALA A 108 16.92 16.05 -33.70
CA ALA A 108 15.95 15.21 -34.40
C ALA A 108 16.56 14.36 -35.53
N TYR A 109 17.79 14.66 -35.95
CA TYR A 109 18.44 13.99 -37.07
C TYR A 109 19.40 12.89 -36.63
N LEU A 110 19.42 11.81 -37.41
CA LEU A 110 20.42 10.76 -37.32
C LEU A 110 21.37 10.82 -38.52
N ALA A 111 22.66 10.65 -38.26
CA ALA A 111 23.62 10.46 -39.33
C ALA A 111 23.45 9.08 -39.97
N GLU A 112 23.58 9.02 -41.29
CA GLU A 112 23.57 7.80 -42.09
C GLU A 112 24.46 6.69 -41.50
N GLY A 113 23.89 5.48 -41.41
CA GLY A 113 24.53 4.30 -40.82
C GLY A 113 24.53 4.23 -39.29
N ASN A 114 23.98 5.22 -38.59
CA ASN A 114 23.79 5.15 -37.13
C ASN A 114 22.57 4.30 -36.76
N TRP A 115 22.68 3.68 -35.59
CA TRP A 115 21.55 3.14 -34.82
C TRP A 115 21.21 4.06 -33.65
N GLU A 116 19.92 4.14 -33.36
CA GLU A 116 19.33 4.72 -32.16
C GLU A 116 18.49 3.65 -31.46
N GLY A 117 18.70 3.47 -30.17
CA GLY A 117 17.77 2.75 -29.29
C GLY A 117 16.99 3.73 -28.42
N ASN A 118 15.71 3.41 -28.18
CA ASN A 118 14.78 4.16 -27.35
C ASN A 118 13.91 3.20 -26.51
N VAL A 119 13.55 3.61 -25.31
CA VAL A 119 12.67 2.89 -24.38
C VAL A 119 11.65 3.90 -23.89
N GLY A 120 10.40 3.79 -24.32
CA GLY A 120 9.29 4.60 -23.83
C GLY A 120 8.53 3.88 -22.72
N TYR A 121 8.41 4.48 -21.53
CA TYR A 121 7.47 4.00 -20.49
C TYR A 121 6.20 4.86 -20.49
N ARG A 122 5.05 4.29 -20.11
CA ARG A 122 3.81 5.02 -19.80
C ARG A 122 3.00 4.26 -18.76
N TRP A 123 2.37 4.99 -17.84
CA TRP A 123 1.32 4.49 -16.96
C TRP A 123 0.00 5.23 -17.25
N LEU A 124 -1.12 4.53 -17.09
CA LEU A 124 -2.49 5.00 -17.19
C LEU A 124 -3.37 4.23 -16.18
N HIS A 125 -3.62 4.83 -15.03
CA HIS A 125 -4.84 4.56 -14.25
C HIS A 125 -6.08 5.15 -14.98
N SER A 126 -7.31 4.98 -14.45
CA SER A 126 -8.55 5.54 -15.01
C SER A 126 -9.78 5.15 -14.18
N ASP A 127 -10.50 6.12 -13.59
CA ASP A 127 -11.58 5.88 -12.59
C ASP A 127 -12.94 6.58 -12.85
N ARG A 128 -13.03 7.50 -13.82
CA ARG A 128 -14.13 8.50 -13.95
C ARG A 128 -15.00 8.30 -15.19
N HIS A 129 -16.21 7.77 -15.04
CA HIS A 129 -17.07 7.43 -16.18
C HIS A 129 -17.67 8.65 -16.89
N PHE A 130 -17.70 8.65 -18.23
CA PHE A 130 -18.27 9.74 -19.06
C PHE A 130 -19.26 9.20 -20.11
N ILE A 131 -20.38 9.90 -20.28
CA ILE A 131 -21.34 9.70 -21.38
C ILE A 131 -21.38 11.00 -22.18
N GLY A 132 -20.99 10.96 -23.46
CA GLY A 132 -20.65 12.17 -24.19
C GLY A 132 -19.56 12.95 -23.43
N GLY A 133 -19.72 14.28 -23.35
CA GLY A 133 -18.87 15.14 -22.52
C GLY A 133 -19.31 15.28 -21.06
N GLN A 134 -20.25 14.47 -20.57
CA GLN A 134 -20.80 14.58 -19.21
C GLN A 134 -20.24 13.48 -18.30
N GLU A 135 -19.55 13.89 -17.24
CA GLU A 135 -19.11 13.01 -16.16
C GLU A 135 -20.31 12.37 -15.46
N GLN A 136 -20.16 11.13 -15.01
CA GLN A 136 -21.19 10.35 -14.32
C GLN A 136 -20.77 10.08 -12.87
N PRO A 137 -20.65 11.12 -12.01
CA PRO A 137 -20.10 11.00 -10.65
C PRO A 137 -20.92 10.05 -9.77
N GLN A 138 -22.20 9.82 -10.09
CA GLN A 138 -23.05 8.85 -9.41
C GLN A 138 -22.52 7.41 -9.55
N ARG A 139 -21.73 7.10 -10.59
CA ARG A 139 -21.09 5.77 -10.69
C ARG A 139 -20.04 5.58 -9.60
N GLN A 140 -19.18 6.58 -9.36
CA GLN A 140 -18.18 6.54 -8.29
C GLN A 140 -18.85 6.54 -6.90
N ALA A 141 -19.87 7.37 -6.70
CA ALA A 141 -20.64 7.38 -5.44
C ALA A 141 -21.31 6.03 -5.13
N ASN A 142 -21.71 5.28 -6.17
CA ASN A 142 -22.30 3.95 -6.06
C ASN A 142 -21.27 2.80 -6.17
N GLY A 143 -19.96 3.08 -6.22
CA GLY A 143 -18.91 2.07 -6.39
C GLY A 143 -19.03 1.23 -7.68
N SER A 144 -19.66 1.78 -8.72
CA SER A 144 -20.06 1.13 -9.99
C SER A 144 -19.37 1.72 -11.23
N ASP A 145 -18.37 2.56 -11.00
CA ASP A 145 -17.32 2.92 -11.95
C ASP A 145 -16.50 1.71 -12.42
N VAL A 146 -15.66 1.94 -13.43
CA VAL A 146 -14.66 1.00 -13.91
C VAL A 146 -13.29 1.59 -13.63
N VAL A 147 -12.41 0.83 -12.96
CA VAL A 147 -11.03 1.23 -12.69
C VAL A 147 -10.09 0.43 -13.58
N ASN A 148 -9.49 1.08 -14.57
CA ASN A 148 -8.41 0.50 -15.38
C ASN A 148 -7.06 1.00 -14.88
N ASP A 149 -6.07 0.11 -14.77
CA ASP A 149 -4.66 0.46 -14.55
C ASP A 149 -3.81 -0.21 -15.63
N SER A 150 -2.88 0.50 -16.24
CA SER A 150 -2.17 0.03 -17.44
C SER A 150 -0.78 0.62 -17.56
N HIS A 151 0.21 -0.27 -17.75
CA HIS A 151 1.62 0.07 -17.90
C HIS A 151 2.10 -0.40 -19.27
N PHE A 152 2.70 0.50 -20.05
CA PHE A 152 3.24 0.23 -21.37
C PHE A 152 4.74 0.47 -21.42
N ILE A 153 5.48 -0.41 -22.10
CA ILE A 153 6.92 -0.28 -22.37
C ILE A 153 7.17 -0.49 -23.86
N ASP A 154 7.39 0.59 -24.60
CA ASP A 154 7.70 0.58 -26.03
C ASP A 154 9.22 0.53 -26.23
N LEU A 155 9.79 -0.64 -26.57
CA LEU A 155 11.19 -0.75 -26.98
C LEU A 155 11.29 -0.42 -28.47
N THR A 156 11.97 0.67 -28.85
CA THR A 156 12.11 1.06 -30.27
C THR A 156 13.57 1.11 -30.70
N ALA A 157 13.87 0.49 -31.84
CA ALA A 157 15.18 0.52 -32.48
C ALA A 157 15.06 1.17 -33.87
N THR A 158 15.76 2.29 -34.05
CA THR A 158 15.76 3.07 -35.29
C THR A 158 17.12 2.96 -35.99
N TYR A 159 17.11 2.69 -37.29
CA TYR A 159 18.28 2.66 -38.16
C TYR A 159 18.18 3.72 -39.24
N ALA A 160 19.12 4.65 -39.28
CA ALA A 160 19.19 5.70 -40.29
C ALA A 160 19.87 5.17 -41.56
N VAL A 161 19.07 4.68 -42.50
CA VAL A 161 19.52 4.16 -43.80
C VAL A 161 20.17 5.26 -44.63
N THR A 162 19.64 6.48 -44.56
CA THR A 162 20.31 7.73 -44.98
C THR A 162 20.08 8.80 -43.90
N ARG A 163 20.58 10.03 -44.09
CA ARG A 163 20.18 11.16 -43.21
C ARG A 163 18.68 11.45 -43.24
N ARG A 164 18.03 11.20 -44.40
CA ARG A 164 16.60 11.50 -44.62
C ARG A 164 15.70 10.31 -44.32
N PHE A 165 16.14 9.08 -44.60
CA PHE A 165 15.32 7.87 -44.56
C PHE A 165 15.77 6.94 -43.42
N ALA A 166 14.83 6.52 -42.58
CA ALA A 166 15.07 5.63 -41.46
C ALA A 166 14.02 4.50 -41.38
N LEU A 167 14.42 3.40 -40.74
CA LEU A 167 13.57 2.25 -40.42
C LEU A 167 13.48 2.11 -38.90
N ASN A 168 12.28 1.88 -38.38
CA ASN A 168 11.98 1.81 -36.95
C ASN A 168 11.29 0.47 -36.65
N LEU A 169 11.81 -0.29 -35.68
CA LEU A 169 11.16 -1.47 -35.11
C LEU A 169 10.72 -1.14 -33.69
N THR A 170 9.43 -1.16 -33.42
CA THR A 170 8.86 -1.00 -32.07
C THR A 170 8.30 -2.33 -31.58
N VAL A 171 8.80 -2.79 -30.44
CA VAL A 171 8.36 -3.97 -29.70
C VAL A 171 7.73 -3.50 -28.37
N PRO A 172 6.39 -3.37 -28.31
CA PRO A 172 5.69 -2.91 -27.11
C PRO A 172 5.36 -4.08 -26.18
N PHE A 173 5.50 -3.84 -24.88
CA PHE A 173 5.01 -4.71 -23.80
C PHE A 173 3.95 -3.97 -22.99
N VAL A 174 3.00 -4.72 -22.42
CA VAL A 174 1.92 -4.17 -21.61
C VAL A 174 1.64 -5.04 -20.39
N TYR A 175 1.27 -4.40 -19.28
CA TYR A 175 0.63 -5.02 -18.12
C TYR A 175 -0.55 -4.15 -17.72
N SER A 176 -1.75 -4.74 -17.70
CA SER A 176 -3.00 -4.03 -17.49
C SER A 176 -3.94 -4.79 -16.56
N THR A 177 -4.58 -4.07 -15.65
CA THR A 177 -5.67 -4.54 -14.79
C THR A 177 -6.94 -3.73 -15.07
N ARG A 178 -8.09 -4.35 -14.82
CA ARG A 178 -9.42 -3.76 -14.98
C ARG A 178 -10.33 -4.26 -13.88
N SER A 179 -10.86 -3.34 -13.09
CA SER A 179 -11.75 -3.64 -11.98
C SER A 179 -13.14 -3.06 -12.22
N SER A 180 -14.18 -3.89 -12.11
CA SER A 180 -15.57 -3.48 -12.35
C SER A 180 -16.58 -4.35 -11.58
N LEU A 181 -17.84 -3.93 -11.56
CA LEU A 181 -18.97 -4.77 -11.13
C LEU A 181 -19.58 -5.55 -12.31
N TYR A 182 -19.77 -4.88 -13.46
CA TYR A 182 -20.75 -5.29 -14.46
C TYR A 182 -20.29 -6.41 -15.41
N GLU A 183 -18.98 -6.60 -15.58
CA GLU A 183 -18.41 -7.76 -16.29
C GLU A 183 -18.50 -9.04 -15.46
N HIS A 184 -18.68 -8.86 -14.15
CA HIS A 184 -18.68 -9.88 -13.12
C HIS A 184 -20.11 -10.24 -12.67
N ASP A 185 -20.39 -10.20 -11.36
CA ASP A 185 -21.69 -10.56 -10.76
C ASP A 185 -22.66 -9.37 -10.66
N GLY A 186 -22.17 -8.14 -10.86
CA GLY A 186 -22.95 -6.90 -10.73
C GLY A 186 -23.08 -6.38 -9.29
N THR A 187 -22.55 -7.09 -8.29
CA THR A 187 -22.69 -6.75 -6.86
C THR A 187 -21.37 -6.54 -6.15
N ASN A 188 -20.33 -7.31 -6.51
CA ASN A 188 -19.00 -7.25 -5.90
C ASN A 188 -17.98 -6.73 -6.91
N ARG A 189 -16.98 -5.99 -6.44
CA ARG A 189 -15.90 -5.49 -7.27
C ARG A 189 -14.80 -6.53 -7.37
N HIS A 190 -14.59 -7.05 -8.58
CA HIS A 190 -13.51 -7.96 -8.92
C HIS A 190 -12.53 -7.27 -9.89
N THR A 191 -11.42 -7.92 -10.21
CA THR A 191 -10.39 -7.39 -11.11
C THR A 191 -9.91 -8.47 -12.07
N MET A 192 -9.93 -8.17 -13.38
CA MET A 192 -9.29 -8.97 -14.42
C MET A 192 -7.93 -8.37 -14.79
N THR A 193 -6.98 -9.21 -15.17
CA THR A 193 -5.59 -8.85 -15.50
C THR A 193 -5.19 -9.44 -16.84
N ALA A 194 -4.45 -8.67 -17.65
CA ALA A 194 -3.81 -9.19 -18.86
C ALA A 194 -2.46 -8.51 -19.08
N SER A 195 -1.47 -9.27 -19.57
CA SER A 195 -0.12 -8.76 -19.79
C SER A 195 0.65 -9.58 -20.80
N GLY A 196 1.69 -8.99 -21.41
CA GLY A 196 2.59 -9.68 -22.32
C GLY A 196 3.21 -8.77 -23.37
N LEU A 197 3.57 -9.39 -24.49
CA LEU A 197 3.88 -8.69 -25.74
C LEU A 197 2.58 -8.04 -26.27
N SER A 198 2.70 -6.86 -26.88
CA SER A 198 1.64 -6.17 -27.60
C SER A 198 1.98 -6.11 -29.10
N ASP A 199 1.17 -5.44 -29.92
CA ASP A 199 1.28 -5.49 -31.37
C ASP A 199 2.54 -4.74 -31.89
N VAL A 200 3.50 -5.52 -32.38
CA VAL A 200 4.79 -5.07 -32.91
C VAL A 200 4.56 -4.22 -34.15
N ARG A 201 5.35 -3.16 -34.31
CA ARG A 201 5.30 -2.29 -35.49
C ARG A 201 6.66 -2.17 -36.15
N ILE A 202 6.67 -2.21 -37.49
CA ILE A 202 7.81 -1.78 -38.31
C ILE A 202 7.35 -0.56 -39.12
N THR A 203 7.96 0.60 -38.89
CA THR A 203 7.64 1.83 -39.64
C THR A 203 8.86 2.33 -40.39
N SER A 204 8.64 2.92 -41.55
CA SER A 204 9.65 3.63 -42.33
C SER A 204 9.34 5.12 -42.27
N THR A 205 10.35 5.98 -42.10
CA THR A 205 10.18 7.43 -41.97
C THR A 205 11.13 8.18 -42.89
N VAL A 206 10.64 9.29 -43.49
CA VAL A 206 11.39 10.13 -44.43
C VAL A 206 11.21 11.62 -44.11
N TRP A 207 12.32 12.31 -43.86
CA TRP A 207 12.37 13.78 -43.77
C TRP A 207 12.16 14.40 -45.17
N LEU A 208 11.28 15.39 -45.26
CA LEU A 208 10.87 16.04 -46.52
C LEU A 208 11.89 17.09 -47.00
N LEU A 209 12.53 17.80 -46.07
CA LEU A 209 13.64 18.72 -46.35
C LEU A 209 14.97 18.08 -45.97
N ASP A 210 16.09 18.60 -46.48
CA ASP A 210 17.43 18.06 -46.22
C ASP A 210 17.95 18.42 -44.81
N PRO A 211 18.22 17.42 -43.92
CA PRO A 211 18.81 17.62 -42.60
C PRO A 211 20.19 18.29 -42.58
N ALA A 212 20.92 18.36 -43.70
CA ALA A 212 22.20 19.06 -43.74
C ALA A 212 22.07 20.58 -43.89
N THR A 213 20.87 21.09 -44.20
CA THR A 213 20.58 22.50 -44.47
C THR A 213 19.42 23.05 -43.63
N HIS A 214 18.45 22.21 -43.25
CA HIS A 214 17.22 22.62 -42.57
C HIS A 214 17.27 22.33 -41.05
N HIS A 215 18.26 22.90 -40.36
CA HIS A 215 18.50 22.68 -38.92
C HIS A 215 17.42 23.31 -38.02
N ASP A 216 16.86 24.43 -38.45
CA ASP A 216 15.88 25.21 -37.69
C ASP A 216 14.43 24.74 -37.88
N GLY A 217 14.14 23.82 -38.80
CA GLY A 217 12.79 23.26 -38.95
C GLY A 217 12.64 22.28 -40.12
N ASN A 218 11.89 21.21 -39.93
CA ASN A 218 11.64 20.15 -40.92
C ASN A 218 10.42 19.31 -40.54
N PHE A 219 9.95 18.51 -41.50
CA PHE A 219 8.79 17.64 -41.40
C PHE A 219 9.14 16.26 -41.95
N ALA A 220 8.66 15.20 -41.31
CA ALA A 220 8.82 13.83 -41.75
C ALA A 220 7.47 13.13 -41.85
N LEU A 221 7.32 12.33 -42.90
CA LEU A 221 6.21 11.38 -43.07
C LEU A 221 6.73 9.96 -42.83
N GLY A 222 5.85 9.05 -42.43
CA GLY A 222 6.15 7.64 -42.29
C GLY A 222 4.98 6.74 -42.63
N VAL A 223 5.33 5.53 -43.09
CA VAL A 223 4.38 4.45 -43.36
C VAL A 223 4.94 3.16 -42.74
N GLY A 224 4.09 2.42 -42.04
CA GLY A 224 4.47 1.20 -41.34
C GLY A 224 3.39 0.12 -41.33
N ILE A 225 3.78 -1.05 -40.82
CA ILE A 225 2.92 -2.22 -40.65
C ILE A 225 2.89 -2.58 -39.17
N LYS A 226 1.67 -2.78 -38.64
CA LYS A 226 1.39 -3.41 -37.35
C LYS A 226 1.16 -4.91 -37.58
N PHE A 227 1.89 -5.71 -36.81
CA PHE A 227 1.81 -7.15 -36.78
C PHE A 227 0.93 -7.56 -35.58
N PRO A 228 -0.05 -8.46 -35.73
CA PRO A 228 -0.87 -8.96 -34.63
C PRO A 228 -0.05 -9.95 -33.79
N THR A 229 0.75 -9.42 -32.87
CA THR A 229 1.64 -10.18 -31.98
C THR A 229 1.24 -10.10 -30.51
N GLY A 230 0.33 -9.18 -30.16
CA GLY A 230 -0.28 -9.15 -28.85
C GLY A 230 -1.39 -10.19 -28.73
N ASP A 231 -1.60 -10.70 -27.52
CA ASP A 231 -2.71 -11.59 -27.25
C ASP A 231 -4.04 -10.82 -27.35
N SER A 232 -4.84 -11.17 -28.35
CA SER A 232 -6.18 -10.63 -28.58
C SER A 232 -7.30 -11.57 -28.14
N ALA A 233 -6.93 -12.74 -27.61
CA ALA A 233 -7.80 -13.73 -27.00
C ALA A 233 -7.52 -13.87 -25.50
N ALA A 234 -6.83 -12.89 -24.90
CA ALA A 234 -6.45 -12.89 -23.49
C ALA A 234 -7.68 -13.08 -22.59
N THR A 235 -7.56 -14.02 -21.65
CA THR A 235 -8.64 -14.41 -20.73
C THR A 235 -8.22 -14.26 -19.27
N ASP A 236 -9.18 -13.91 -18.41
CA ASP A 236 -9.04 -14.02 -16.96
C ASP A 236 -10.39 -14.42 -16.32
N ILE A 237 -10.42 -14.53 -15.00
CA ILE A 237 -11.57 -15.02 -14.23
C ILE A 237 -12.64 -13.93 -14.08
N ALA A 238 -13.73 -14.09 -14.81
CA ALA A 238 -14.97 -13.37 -14.59
C ALA A 238 -15.86 -14.13 -13.60
N TYR A 239 -15.87 -13.69 -12.35
CA TYR A 239 -16.84 -14.08 -11.32
C TYR A 239 -18.27 -13.77 -11.77
N ARG A 240 -19.14 -14.78 -11.91
CA ARG A 240 -20.56 -14.63 -12.27
C ARG A 240 -21.44 -15.15 -11.13
N PRO A 241 -22.76 -14.88 -11.12
CA PRO A 241 -23.68 -15.48 -10.14
C PRO A 241 -23.73 -17.01 -10.20
N THR A 242 -23.30 -17.60 -11.33
CA THR A 242 -23.12 -19.04 -11.55
C THR A 242 -21.73 -19.57 -11.15
N GLY A 243 -20.91 -18.75 -10.49
CA GLY A 243 -19.52 -19.07 -10.11
C GLY A 243 -18.46 -18.41 -11.01
N PRO A 244 -17.15 -18.61 -10.71
CA PRO A 244 -16.05 -18.07 -11.49
C PRO A 244 -15.96 -18.73 -12.88
N THR A 245 -15.86 -17.91 -13.94
CA THR A 245 -15.77 -18.38 -15.33
C THR A 245 -14.59 -17.74 -16.04
N LEU A 246 -13.80 -18.53 -16.77
CA LEU A 246 -12.75 -17.99 -17.63
C LEU A 246 -13.41 -17.28 -18.82
N ARG A 247 -13.14 -15.99 -19.01
CA ARG A 247 -13.71 -15.18 -20.10
C ARG A 247 -12.65 -14.27 -20.69
N TYR A 248 -12.85 -13.85 -21.94
CA TYR A 248 -12.03 -12.81 -22.55
C TYR A 248 -12.08 -11.54 -21.70
N VAL A 249 -10.92 -10.94 -21.48
CA VAL A 249 -10.82 -9.62 -20.87
C VAL A 249 -11.36 -8.57 -21.85
N ASP A 250 -11.88 -7.46 -21.32
CA ASP A 250 -12.33 -6.35 -22.17
C ASP A 250 -11.20 -5.83 -23.08
N GLN A 251 -11.56 -5.47 -24.31
CA GLN A 251 -10.67 -4.88 -25.33
C GLN A 251 -9.71 -3.78 -24.82
N SER A 252 -10.08 -3.04 -23.77
CA SER A 252 -9.21 -2.04 -23.14
C SER A 252 -7.92 -2.58 -22.52
N ILE A 253 -7.91 -3.82 -22.04
CA ILE A 253 -6.73 -4.45 -21.41
C ILE A 253 -6.15 -5.63 -22.20
N GLN A 254 -6.80 -6.04 -23.30
CA GLN A 254 -6.23 -7.03 -24.23
C GLN A 254 -4.87 -6.56 -24.77
N PRO A 255 -3.79 -7.37 -24.66
CA PRO A 255 -2.47 -6.98 -25.14
C PRO A 255 -2.36 -6.67 -26.64
N GLY A 256 -3.16 -7.30 -27.50
CA GLY A 256 -3.29 -6.94 -28.92
C GLY A 256 -4.75 -6.90 -29.37
N ASP A 257 -5.01 -6.35 -30.56
CA ASP A 257 -6.35 -6.41 -31.19
C ASP A 257 -6.52 -7.63 -32.12
N GLY A 258 -5.41 -8.26 -32.53
CA GLY A 258 -5.37 -9.48 -33.35
C GLY A 258 -5.44 -9.23 -34.86
N GLY A 259 -5.59 -7.97 -35.29
CA GLY A 259 -5.62 -7.60 -36.69
C GLY A 259 -4.27 -7.14 -37.24
N TRP A 260 -4.06 -7.34 -38.53
CA TRP A 260 -3.03 -6.61 -39.27
C TRP A 260 -3.47 -5.16 -39.47
N GLY A 261 -2.51 -4.23 -39.45
CA GLY A 261 -2.80 -2.82 -39.71
C GLY A 261 -1.64 -2.06 -40.36
N VAL A 262 -1.93 -0.87 -40.85
CA VAL A 262 -1.00 0.06 -41.49
C VAL A 262 -0.91 1.34 -40.66
N THR A 263 0.28 1.79 -40.28
CA THR A 263 0.44 3.11 -39.66
C THR A 263 0.79 4.17 -40.69
N LEU A 264 0.11 5.31 -40.59
CA LEU A 264 0.47 6.58 -41.23
C LEU A 264 0.98 7.50 -40.13
N ASP A 265 2.26 7.84 -40.18
CA ASP A 265 2.95 8.62 -39.14
C ASP A 265 3.42 9.97 -39.71
N ALA A 266 3.37 11.02 -38.90
CA ALA A 266 3.90 12.33 -39.26
C ALA A 266 4.55 13.00 -38.04
N GLN A 267 5.64 13.73 -38.25
CA GLN A 267 6.28 14.52 -37.20
C GLN A 267 6.92 15.77 -37.78
N GLY A 268 7.01 16.84 -37.01
CA GLY A 268 7.67 18.06 -37.45
C GLY A 268 8.04 18.99 -36.31
N PHE A 269 9.01 19.86 -36.58
CA PHE A 269 9.42 20.93 -35.68
C PHE A 269 9.78 22.17 -36.48
N GLN A 270 9.59 23.35 -35.89
CA GLN A 270 9.96 24.63 -36.47
C GLN A 270 10.35 25.60 -35.36
N LYS A 271 11.55 26.17 -35.45
CA LYS A 271 12.02 27.25 -34.60
C LYS A 271 11.20 28.51 -34.89
N ILE A 272 10.59 29.08 -33.85
CA ILE A 272 9.70 30.26 -33.96
C ILE A 272 10.43 31.52 -33.50
N VAL A 273 11.21 31.41 -32.43
CA VAL A 273 12.03 32.49 -31.88
C VAL A 273 13.25 31.89 -31.17
N LYS A 274 14.18 32.73 -30.71
CA LYS A 274 15.40 32.30 -29.99
C LYS A 274 15.07 31.32 -28.86
N ASN A 275 15.70 30.14 -28.91
CA ASN A 275 15.51 29.01 -27.99
C ASN A 275 14.10 28.37 -27.98
N THR A 276 13.20 28.72 -28.91
CA THR A 276 11.81 28.23 -28.91
C THR A 276 11.47 27.51 -30.22
N TYR A 277 11.05 26.25 -30.10
CA TYR A 277 10.56 25.42 -31.21
C TYR A 277 9.07 25.11 -31.01
N ALA A 278 8.26 25.34 -32.04
CA ALA A 278 6.98 24.67 -32.18
C ALA A 278 7.20 23.24 -32.68
N TYR A 279 6.31 22.33 -32.31
CA TYR A 279 6.42 20.92 -32.66
C TYR A 279 5.06 20.27 -32.92
N MET A 280 5.06 19.20 -33.71
CA MET A 280 3.92 18.29 -33.84
C MET A 280 4.33 16.84 -34.07
N GLN A 281 3.45 15.92 -33.69
CA GLN A 281 3.49 14.49 -33.96
C GLN A 281 2.05 14.02 -34.23
N ALA A 282 1.83 13.25 -35.29
CA ALA A 282 0.57 12.59 -35.57
C ALA A 282 0.81 11.13 -35.97
N SER A 283 -0.14 10.26 -35.66
CA SER A 283 -0.11 8.84 -36.03
C SER A 283 -1.53 8.33 -36.17
N TYR A 284 -1.82 7.62 -37.26
CA TYR A 284 -3.10 6.96 -37.50
C TYR A 284 -2.82 5.50 -37.85
N LEU A 285 -3.37 4.57 -37.08
CA LEU A 285 -3.38 3.13 -37.38
C LEU A 285 -4.68 2.82 -38.10
N ILE A 286 -4.56 2.30 -39.32
CA ILE A 286 -5.64 1.72 -40.12
C ILE A 286 -5.65 0.20 -39.89
N ASN A 287 -6.80 -0.38 -39.57
CA ASN A 287 -7.02 -1.80 -39.33
C ASN A 287 -8.05 -2.37 -40.34
N PRO A 288 -7.62 -2.93 -41.50
CA PRO A 288 -8.54 -3.41 -42.54
C PRO A 288 -9.41 -4.61 -42.17
N GLN A 289 -9.21 -5.20 -41.00
CA GLN A 289 -10.02 -6.30 -40.47
C GLN A 289 -11.03 -5.73 -39.48
N GLU A 290 -12.31 -6.00 -39.69
CA GLU A 290 -13.41 -5.39 -38.92
C GLU A 290 -13.51 -5.89 -37.47
N LYS A 291 -13.31 -7.20 -37.25
CA LYS A 291 -13.73 -7.90 -36.03
C LYS A 291 -12.88 -9.11 -35.71
N ASN A 292 -12.57 -9.27 -34.43
CA ASN A 292 -11.87 -10.40 -33.86
C ASN A 292 -12.89 -11.54 -33.60
N THR A 293 -12.98 -12.50 -34.52
CA THR A 293 -14.02 -13.55 -34.48
C THR A 293 -14.08 -14.35 -33.17
N PRO A 294 -12.96 -14.77 -32.54
CA PRO A 294 -12.99 -15.49 -31.26
C PRO A 294 -13.65 -14.70 -30.12
N THR A 295 -13.38 -13.40 -30.02
CA THR A 295 -13.83 -12.58 -28.87
C THR A 295 -15.08 -11.76 -29.13
N GLY A 296 -15.39 -11.47 -30.40
CA GLY A 296 -16.51 -10.62 -30.81
C GLY A 296 -16.24 -9.12 -30.74
N TYR A 297 -15.07 -8.70 -30.25
CA TYR A 297 -14.64 -7.29 -30.28
C TYR A 297 -14.33 -6.84 -31.71
N SER A 298 -14.57 -5.55 -31.98
CA SER A 298 -14.11 -4.90 -33.20
C SER A 298 -12.58 -4.71 -33.14
N ILE A 299 -11.91 -4.57 -34.29
CA ILE A 299 -10.46 -4.31 -34.37
C ILE A 299 -10.27 -2.88 -34.90
N PRO A 300 -10.55 -1.84 -34.10
CA PRO A 300 -10.76 -0.50 -34.63
C PRO A 300 -9.45 0.22 -34.99
N ASP A 301 -9.57 1.23 -35.85
CA ASP A 301 -8.54 2.23 -36.07
C ASP A 301 -8.17 2.96 -34.75
N THR A 302 -6.95 3.50 -34.66
CA THR A 302 -6.54 4.35 -33.53
C THR A 302 -5.74 5.54 -34.00
N TYR A 303 -5.92 6.69 -33.34
CA TYR A 303 -5.19 7.90 -33.68
C TYR A 303 -4.53 8.57 -32.47
N LEU A 304 -3.44 9.28 -32.74
CA LEU A 304 -2.73 10.17 -31.82
C LEU A 304 -2.37 11.46 -32.57
N LEU A 305 -2.59 12.60 -31.92
CA LEU A 305 -2.07 13.91 -32.28
C LEU A 305 -1.42 14.53 -31.04
N ARG A 306 -0.23 15.12 -31.20
CA ARG A 306 0.38 16.04 -30.22
C ARG A 306 0.90 17.27 -30.95
N ALA A 307 0.74 18.45 -30.39
CA ALA A 307 1.36 19.68 -30.87
C ALA A 307 1.66 20.62 -29.72
N GLY A 308 2.76 21.37 -29.78
CA GLY A 308 3.18 22.20 -28.65
C GLY A 308 4.36 23.11 -28.91
N LEU A 309 4.84 23.72 -27.83
CA LEU A 309 6.05 24.53 -27.78
C LEU A 309 7.09 23.88 -26.87
N SER A 310 8.37 23.99 -27.24
CA SER A 310 9.52 23.67 -26.41
C SER A 310 10.43 24.88 -26.30
N TYR A 311 10.81 25.23 -25.08
CA TYR A 311 11.69 26.36 -24.77
C TYR A 311 12.96 25.90 -24.05
N THR A 312 14.11 26.08 -24.68
CA THR A 312 15.42 25.69 -24.13
C THR A 312 15.90 26.69 -23.07
N VAL A 313 15.45 26.44 -21.83
CA VAL A 313 15.78 27.22 -20.63
C VAL A 313 17.28 27.23 -20.31
N TRP A 314 18.02 26.15 -20.60
CA TRP A 314 19.46 26.08 -20.31
C TRP A 314 20.26 25.42 -21.45
N PRO A 315 20.60 26.17 -22.52
CA PRO A 315 21.26 25.61 -23.70
C PRO A 315 22.60 24.91 -23.40
N SER A 316 23.43 25.48 -22.53
CA SER A 316 24.71 24.88 -22.12
C SER A 316 24.59 23.64 -21.21
N LYS A 317 23.36 23.24 -20.87
CA LYS A 317 23.03 21.95 -20.25
C LYS A 317 22.08 21.08 -21.09
N GLY A 318 21.54 21.62 -22.19
CA GLY A 318 20.51 21.00 -23.01
C GLY A 318 19.18 20.76 -22.29
N LEU A 319 18.81 21.62 -21.33
CA LEU A 319 17.52 21.53 -20.64
C LEU A 319 16.49 22.42 -21.35
N SER A 320 15.33 21.84 -21.68
CA SER A 320 14.17 22.53 -22.26
C SER A 320 12.89 22.18 -21.50
N LEU A 321 11.94 23.12 -21.46
CA LEU A 321 10.58 22.91 -20.94
C LEU A 321 9.63 22.78 -22.13
N THR A 322 8.75 21.79 -22.11
CA THR A 322 7.71 21.57 -23.13
C THR A 322 6.33 21.90 -22.57
N LEU A 323 5.46 22.41 -23.43
CA LEU A 323 4.02 22.51 -23.17
C LEU A 323 3.28 22.27 -24.49
N GLY A 324 2.54 21.16 -24.56
CA GLY A 324 1.72 20.81 -25.71
C GLY A 324 0.27 20.51 -25.34
N GLY A 325 -0.56 20.38 -26.38
CA GLY A 325 -1.83 19.67 -26.32
C GLY A 325 -1.69 18.31 -27.01
N ARG A 326 -2.41 17.32 -26.50
CA ARG A 326 -2.46 15.96 -26.99
C ARG A 326 -3.90 15.48 -27.13
N MET A 327 -4.17 14.68 -28.14
CA MET A 327 -5.44 14.03 -28.39
C MET A 327 -5.19 12.59 -28.87
N GLU A 328 -5.82 11.59 -28.24
CA GLU A 328 -5.78 10.20 -28.72
C GLU A 328 -7.12 9.50 -28.49
N GLY A 329 -7.43 8.49 -29.31
CA GLY A 329 -8.71 7.79 -29.23
C GLY A 329 -8.97 6.77 -30.34
N VAL A 330 -10.20 6.24 -30.31
CA VAL A 330 -10.77 5.28 -31.27
C VAL A 330 -11.94 5.96 -32.01
N PRO A 331 -11.99 5.95 -33.36
CA PRO A 331 -13.10 6.53 -34.09
C PRO A 331 -14.35 5.65 -34.05
N VAL A 332 -15.51 6.28 -34.27
CA VAL A 332 -16.82 5.59 -34.29
C VAL A 332 -16.90 4.57 -35.44
N THR A 333 -16.29 4.91 -36.57
CA THR A 333 -16.14 4.09 -37.77
C THR A 333 -14.70 4.15 -38.24
N ASP A 334 -14.18 3.05 -38.78
CA ASP A 334 -12.84 3.00 -39.36
C ASP A 334 -12.77 3.70 -40.73
N TRP A 335 -11.55 4.07 -41.14
CA TRP A 335 -11.31 4.69 -42.44
C TRP A 335 -11.28 3.66 -43.57
N PHE A 336 -10.73 2.47 -43.30
CA PHE A 336 -10.74 1.34 -44.23
C PHE A 336 -10.99 0.03 -43.47
N GLY A 337 -12.14 -0.58 -43.74
CA GLY A 337 -12.63 -1.78 -43.07
C GLY A 337 -14.15 -1.73 -42.96
N GLY A 338 -14.72 -2.67 -42.22
CA GLY A 338 -16.05 -2.51 -41.63
C GLY A 338 -15.93 -1.92 -40.22
N SER A 339 -16.98 -2.00 -39.40
CA SER A 339 -16.92 -1.56 -37.98
C SER A 339 -17.83 -2.36 -37.03
N GLU A 340 -18.33 -3.53 -37.44
CA GLU A 340 -19.01 -4.49 -36.57
C GLU A 340 -18.14 -5.01 -35.40
N GLY A 341 -18.84 -5.56 -34.41
CA GLY A 341 -18.26 -6.08 -33.18
C GLY A 341 -18.46 -5.14 -32.00
N ALA A 342 -18.17 -5.61 -30.79
CA ALA A 342 -18.17 -4.75 -29.62
C ALA A 342 -17.02 -3.74 -29.73
N ARG A 343 -17.33 -2.44 -29.72
CA ARG A 343 -16.37 -1.33 -29.86
C ARG A 343 -16.60 -0.31 -28.75
N ARG A 344 -15.52 0.28 -28.24
CA ARG A 344 -15.54 1.49 -27.40
C ARG A 344 -14.91 2.66 -28.19
N PRO A 345 -15.68 3.46 -28.94
CA PRO A 345 -15.18 4.70 -29.55
C PRO A 345 -15.14 5.83 -28.54
N GLY A 346 -14.27 6.82 -28.74
CA GLY A 346 -14.08 7.93 -27.81
C GLY A 346 -12.71 8.60 -27.98
N TYR A 347 -12.45 9.61 -27.15
CA TYR A 347 -11.14 10.27 -27.11
C TYR A 347 -10.88 11.02 -25.82
N SER A 348 -9.61 11.18 -25.48
CA SER A 348 -9.11 12.08 -24.44
C SER A 348 -8.29 13.21 -25.04
N VAL A 349 -8.57 14.46 -24.63
CA VAL A 349 -7.69 15.62 -24.88
C VAL A 349 -6.98 15.98 -23.58
N SER A 350 -5.64 15.92 -23.58
CA SER A 350 -4.78 16.28 -22.46
C SER A 350 -3.89 17.48 -22.79
N ILE A 351 -3.51 18.24 -21.76
CA ILE A 351 -2.40 19.20 -21.80
C ILE A 351 -1.16 18.45 -21.31
N GLU A 352 -0.06 18.56 -22.05
CA GLU A 352 1.18 17.80 -21.89
C GLU A 352 2.35 18.77 -21.55
N PRO A 353 2.42 19.32 -20.32
CA PRO A 353 3.64 19.93 -19.82
C PRO A 353 4.74 18.87 -19.65
N GLY A 354 6.00 19.29 -19.78
CA GLY A 354 7.12 18.38 -19.56
C GLY A 354 8.48 19.06 -19.49
N ILE A 355 9.48 18.22 -19.23
CA ILE A 355 10.89 18.59 -19.16
C ILE A 355 11.65 17.66 -20.10
N THR A 356 12.47 18.22 -20.99
CA THR A 356 13.38 17.47 -21.85
C THR A 356 14.82 17.86 -21.55
N TRP A 357 15.68 16.85 -21.48
CA TRP A 357 17.11 17.00 -21.27
C TRP A 357 17.89 16.26 -22.36
N HIS A 358 18.77 16.95 -23.06
CA HIS A 358 19.59 16.37 -24.13
C HIS A 358 21.08 16.72 -23.96
N GLN A 359 21.94 15.70 -23.98
CA GLN A 359 23.40 15.87 -24.16
C GLN A 359 23.96 14.71 -25.01
N GLN A 360 24.60 13.72 -24.36
CA GLN A 360 24.98 12.44 -25.00
C GLN A 360 23.81 11.44 -25.01
N HIS A 361 22.79 11.70 -24.19
CA HIS A 361 21.53 10.99 -24.10
C HIS A 361 20.40 12.02 -24.13
N PHE A 362 19.26 11.62 -24.70
CA PHE A 362 17.98 12.30 -24.53
C PHE A 362 17.24 11.64 -23.37
N ILE A 363 16.64 12.45 -22.50
CA ILE A 363 15.61 12.05 -21.55
C ILE A 363 14.47 13.04 -21.64
N SER A 364 13.27 12.55 -21.95
CA SER A 364 12.02 13.29 -21.77
C SER A 364 11.36 12.89 -20.46
N LEU A 365 10.58 13.79 -19.89
CA LEU A 365 9.57 13.53 -18.86
C LEU A 365 8.34 14.37 -19.20
N LEU A 366 7.29 13.72 -19.70
CA LEU A 366 6.00 14.37 -20.02
C LEU A 366 4.93 13.86 -19.04
N ALA A 367 4.05 14.77 -18.60
CA ALA A 367 2.93 14.47 -17.72
C ALA A 367 1.61 14.98 -18.35
N ASP A 368 0.57 14.14 -18.32
CA ASP A 368 -0.71 14.44 -18.99
C ASP A 368 -1.78 14.89 -18.00
N PHE A 369 -2.38 16.05 -18.26
CA PHE A 369 -3.52 16.58 -17.51
C PHE A 369 -4.73 16.65 -18.43
N LEU A 370 -5.75 15.80 -18.20
CA LEU A 370 -6.97 15.80 -19.00
C LEU A 370 -7.66 17.17 -18.96
N TYR A 371 -8.01 17.69 -20.13
CA TYR A 371 -8.70 18.96 -20.28
C TYR A 371 -10.16 18.77 -20.72
N HIS A 372 -10.43 17.87 -21.67
CA HIS A 372 -11.79 17.56 -22.10
C HIS A 372 -11.92 16.13 -22.64
N PRO A 373 -12.73 15.26 -22.00
CA PRO A 373 -13.09 13.96 -22.54
C PRO A 373 -14.40 14.02 -23.35
N ARG A 374 -14.55 13.08 -24.30
CA ARG A 374 -15.87 12.55 -24.67
C ARG A 374 -15.83 11.02 -24.65
N PHE A 375 -16.72 10.39 -23.88
CA PHE A 375 -16.81 8.93 -23.67
C PHE A 375 -15.49 8.25 -23.19
N CYS A 376 -14.68 8.94 -22.39
CA CYS A 376 -13.35 8.47 -21.98
C CYS A 376 -13.06 8.74 -20.49
N GLU A 377 -12.75 7.68 -19.73
CA GLU A 377 -12.30 7.71 -18.32
C GLU A 377 -10.81 8.19 -18.21
N GLY A 378 -10.19 8.33 -17.02
CA GLY A 378 -8.99 9.20 -16.86
C GLY A 378 -7.92 9.00 -15.75
N ALA A 379 -6.67 8.60 -16.07
CA ALA A 379 -5.40 8.97 -15.37
C ALA A 379 -4.22 9.32 -16.32
N GLY A 380 -3.17 10.00 -15.85
CA GLY A 380 -2.14 10.61 -16.71
C GLY A 380 -0.71 10.03 -16.64
N ASN A 381 0.16 10.57 -17.49
CA ASN A 381 1.42 9.93 -17.90
C ASN A 381 2.67 10.24 -17.05
N VAL A 382 3.66 9.36 -17.16
CA VAL A 382 5.10 9.63 -16.97
C VAL A 382 5.84 9.02 -18.17
N LEU A 383 6.08 9.82 -19.23
CA LEU A 383 6.81 9.35 -20.41
C LEU A 383 8.32 9.59 -20.27
N ILE A 384 9.05 8.53 -19.95
CA ILE A 384 10.52 8.50 -19.94
C ILE A 384 11.01 7.91 -21.26
N CYS A 385 11.98 8.57 -21.90
CA CYS A 385 12.74 8.06 -23.06
C CYS A 385 14.24 8.01 -22.76
N PHE A 386 15.00 7.12 -23.41
CA PHE A 386 16.45 7.01 -23.27
C PHE A 386 17.13 6.77 -24.62
N ARG A 387 17.92 7.73 -25.12
CA ARG A 387 18.63 7.64 -26.41
C ARG A 387 20.06 7.09 -26.27
N TRP A 388 20.42 6.10 -27.09
CA TRP A 388 21.83 5.67 -27.27
C TRP A 388 22.20 5.62 -28.76
N VAL A 389 23.21 6.40 -29.18
CA VAL A 389 23.63 6.51 -30.58
C VAL A 389 24.97 5.80 -30.80
N ARG A 390 24.98 4.71 -31.57
CA ARG A 390 26.23 3.99 -31.91
C ARG A 390 26.68 4.29 -33.33
N ARG A 391 27.77 5.04 -33.46
CA ARG A 391 28.39 5.38 -34.75
C ARG A 391 29.24 4.23 -35.29
N CYS A 392 28.68 3.45 -36.22
CA CYS A 392 29.44 2.46 -36.98
C CYS A 392 30.43 3.15 -37.92
N ARG A 393 31.74 3.02 -37.68
CA ARG A 393 32.76 3.54 -38.60
C ARG A 393 32.76 2.71 -39.89
N GLY A 394 32.33 3.33 -40.98
CA GLY A 394 32.01 2.67 -42.26
C GLY A 394 33.20 2.15 -43.06
N ALA A 395 32.90 1.48 -44.17
CA ALA A 395 33.86 0.80 -45.03
C ALA A 395 34.77 1.79 -45.79
N ARG A 396 36.09 1.56 -45.76
CA ARG A 396 37.03 2.13 -46.74
C ARG A 396 38.35 1.34 -46.88
N ARG A 397 38.29 0.14 -47.46
CA ARG A 397 39.41 -0.57 -48.14
C ARG A 397 38.90 -1.76 -48.96
N CYS A 398 38.46 -1.48 -50.18
CA CYS A 398 38.17 -2.48 -51.22
C CYS A 398 38.72 -1.98 -52.56
N ARG A 399 39.08 -2.91 -53.46
CA ARG A 399 39.97 -2.74 -54.63
C ARG A 399 41.46 -2.50 -54.23
N SER A 400 42.45 -3.11 -54.88
CA SER A 400 42.40 -4.24 -55.84
C SER A 400 43.79 -4.82 -56.12
N THR A 401 43.88 -6.15 -56.17
CA THR A 401 44.79 -6.91 -57.06
C THR A 401 44.15 -8.29 -57.30
N ALA A 402 44.44 -8.91 -58.45
CA ALA A 402 43.76 -10.13 -58.91
C ALA A 402 44.77 -11.24 -59.29
N ALA A 403 44.25 -12.46 -59.49
CA ALA A 403 44.97 -13.67 -59.90
C ALA A 403 45.97 -14.21 -58.84
N THR A 404 46.36 -15.51 -58.85
CA THR A 404 46.24 -16.52 -59.92
C THR A 404 46.07 -17.95 -59.35
N LYS A 405 45.69 -18.89 -60.21
CA LYS A 405 45.72 -20.38 -60.08
C LYS A 405 44.55 -21.06 -59.34
N LEU A 406 43.66 -21.64 -60.13
CA LEU A 406 42.76 -22.74 -59.76
C LEU A 406 43.56 -24.03 -59.47
N LYS A 407 42.97 -24.93 -58.69
CA LYS A 407 42.88 -26.36 -59.04
C LYS A 407 41.58 -26.98 -58.51
N HIS A 408 41.20 -28.11 -59.09
CA HIS A 408 39.99 -28.90 -58.83
C HIS A 408 40.03 -29.62 -57.45
N TYR A 409 38.94 -30.16 -56.86
CA TYR A 409 37.57 -30.44 -57.37
C TYR A 409 36.53 -30.49 -56.22
N GLN A 410 35.24 -30.41 -56.59
CA GLN A 410 33.98 -30.88 -55.96
C GLN A 410 33.87 -31.23 -54.45
N GLY A 411 32.78 -30.79 -53.80
CA GLY A 411 32.28 -31.32 -52.52
C GLY A 411 31.56 -30.27 -51.65
N ALA A 412 30.23 -30.27 -51.60
CA ALA A 412 29.46 -29.15 -51.02
C ALA A 412 28.86 -29.42 -49.63
N LYS A 413 29.17 -28.54 -48.65
CA LYS A 413 28.25 -28.05 -47.61
C LYS A 413 28.83 -26.79 -46.96
N ILE A 414 28.14 -25.66 -47.07
CA ILE A 414 28.66 -24.35 -46.64
C ILE A 414 28.22 -24.03 -45.21
N VAL A 415 29.19 -23.95 -44.29
CA VAL A 415 29.05 -23.25 -43.00
C VAL A 415 30.15 -22.19 -42.95
N HIS A 416 29.83 -20.95 -43.34
CA HIS A 416 30.84 -19.92 -43.58
C HIS A 416 31.26 -19.20 -42.27
N PRO A 417 32.54 -18.85 -42.04
CA PRO A 417 33.08 -18.67 -40.67
C PRO A 417 32.79 -17.33 -39.98
N TRP A 418 31.64 -16.69 -40.22
CA TRP A 418 31.37 -15.32 -39.77
C TRP A 418 31.16 -15.18 -38.25
N LEU A 419 30.51 -16.15 -37.61
CA LEU A 419 30.14 -16.10 -36.18
C LEU A 419 31.35 -15.91 -35.24
N ASN A 420 32.45 -16.63 -35.48
CA ASN A 420 33.58 -16.67 -34.52
C ASN A 420 34.40 -15.38 -34.45
N LYS A 421 34.19 -14.40 -35.35
CA LYS A 421 34.92 -13.12 -35.33
C LYS A 421 34.22 -12.03 -34.50
N PHE A 422 32.97 -12.24 -34.10
CA PHE A 422 32.20 -11.27 -33.29
C PHE A 422 32.52 -11.35 -31.79
N MET A 423 32.93 -12.52 -31.28
CA MET A 423 33.08 -12.80 -29.84
C MET A 423 34.39 -12.31 -29.18
N ARG A 424 34.98 -11.19 -29.63
CA ARG A 424 36.18 -10.60 -28.98
C ARG A 424 36.09 -9.11 -28.60
N THR A 425 34.91 -8.47 -28.69
CA THR A 425 34.71 -7.10 -28.17
C THR A 425 34.19 -7.12 -26.71
N ARG A 426 35.03 -7.55 -25.77
CA ARG A 426 34.79 -7.42 -24.32
C ARG A 426 34.75 -5.93 -23.93
N PHE A 427 33.56 -5.31 -23.93
CA PHE A 427 33.19 -4.13 -23.10
C PHE A 427 31.75 -3.62 -23.32
N ILE A 428 31.06 -4.05 -24.40
CA ILE A 428 29.73 -3.52 -24.75
C ILE A 428 28.60 -4.43 -24.22
N ALA A 429 28.87 -5.73 -24.10
CA ALA A 429 27.95 -6.70 -23.50
C ALA A 429 27.87 -6.62 -21.96
N SER A 430 28.53 -5.65 -21.31
CA SER A 430 28.32 -5.38 -19.87
C SER A 430 27.30 -4.28 -19.63
N GLY A 431 27.36 -3.14 -20.34
CA GLY A 431 26.41 -2.04 -20.14
C GLY A 431 24.96 -2.43 -20.43
N VAL A 432 24.69 -2.94 -21.63
CA VAL A 432 23.33 -3.36 -22.02
C VAL A 432 22.87 -4.56 -21.19
N LEU A 433 23.74 -5.53 -20.91
CA LEU A 433 23.40 -6.69 -20.08
C LEU A 433 23.25 -6.31 -18.59
N SER A 434 23.86 -5.24 -18.09
CA SER A 434 23.58 -4.75 -16.72
C SER A 434 22.24 -4.01 -16.63
N VAL A 435 21.78 -3.35 -17.71
CA VAL A 435 20.40 -2.86 -17.79
C VAL A 435 19.43 -4.04 -17.92
N PHE A 436 19.75 -5.04 -18.75
CA PHE A 436 18.95 -6.26 -18.88
C PHE A 436 19.01 -7.14 -17.61
N LEU A 437 20.07 -7.11 -16.80
CA LEU A 437 20.17 -7.78 -15.48
C LEU A 437 19.76 -6.89 -14.31
N ALA A 438 19.21 -5.70 -14.57
CA ALA A 438 18.53 -4.84 -13.60
C ALA A 438 17.01 -4.83 -13.83
N LEU A 439 16.57 -4.87 -15.09
CA LEU A 439 15.15 -4.95 -15.49
C LEU A 439 14.68 -6.41 -15.67
N VAL A 440 15.53 -7.27 -16.26
CA VAL A 440 15.44 -8.73 -16.17
C VAL A 440 16.57 -9.25 -15.27
N ALA A 441 16.80 -8.54 -14.17
CA ALA A 441 17.21 -9.24 -12.97
C ALA A 441 16.17 -10.36 -12.73
N PRO A 442 16.57 -11.60 -12.40
CA PRO A 442 15.64 -12.42 -11.63
C PRO A 442 15.32 -11.63 -10.37
N THR A 443 14.05 -11.31 -10.14
CA THR A 443 13.55 -10.69 -8.90
C THR A 443 14.10 -11.50 -7.72
N LYS A 444 15.18 -11.03 -7.07
CA LYS A 444 16.19 -11.85 -6.33
C LYS A 444 15.72 -13.26 -5.93
N GLY A 445 15.78 -14.20 -6.89
CA GLY A 445 15.20 -15.55 -6.81
C GLY A 445 13.95 -15.66 -5.93
N ALA A 446 12.93 -14.82 -6.19
CA ALA A 446 11.93 -14.27 -5.27
C ALA A 446 11.87 -15.00 -3.92
N LYS A 447 12.82 -14.65 -3.04
CA LYS A 447 13.25 -15.43 -1.85
C LYS A 447 12.20 -16.45 -1.40
N THR A 448 12.38 -17.71 -1.73
CA THR A 448 11.43 -18.75 -1.31
C THR A 448 11.81 -19.32 0.05
N VAL A 449 10.82 -19.55 0.92
CA VAL A 449 10.93 -20.55 1.99
C VAL A 449 10.36 -21.86 1.48
N GLN A 450 11.08 -22.97 1.68
CA GLN A 450 10.50 -24.30 1.55
C GLN A 450 10.05 -24.73 2.94
N LEU A 451 8.79 -25.15 3.07
CA LEU A 451 8.21 -25.59 4.34
C LEU A 451 7.60 -26.98 4.13
N THR A 452 8.09 -27.99 4.85
CA THR A 452 7.44 -29.31 4.86
C THR A 452 6.10 -29.22 5.58
N ARG A 453 5.18 -30.15 5.25
CA ARG A 453 3.89 -30.20 5.93
C ARG A 453 4.04 -30.35 7.45
N ALA A 454 5.00 -31.17 7.89
CA ALA A 454 5.28 -31.39 9.31
C ALA A 454 5.82 -30.13 10.01
N GLU A 455 6.72 -29.36 9.38
CA GLU A 455 7.17 -28.06 9.92
C GLU A 455 6.07 -27.01 9.94
N TYR A 456 5.09 -27.09 9.03
CA TYR A 456 3.94 -26.20 9.04
C TYR A 456 2.98 -26.56 10.19
N GLU A 457 2.65 -27.85 10.35
CA GLU A 457 1.80 -28.36 11.44
C GLU A 457 2.43 -28.10 12.82
N ASP A 458 3.73 -28.39 13.02
CA ASP A 458 4.48 -28.07 14.27
C ASP A 458 4.44 -26.59 14.64
N ARG A 459 4.59 -25.68 13.68
CA ARG A 459 4.59 -24.23 13.93
C ARG A 459 3.20 -23.64 14.12
N VAL A 460 2.19 -24.19 13.46
CA VAL A 460 0.79 -23.75 13.64
C VAL A 460 0.25 -24.28 14.97
N GLU A 461 0.57 -25.52 15.35
CA GLU A 461 0.29 -26.04 16.70
C GLU A 461 1.02 -25.20 17.76
N ALA A 462 2.24 -24.74 17.48
CA ALA A 462 2.97 -23.83 18.35
C ALA A 462 2.37 -22.42 18.42
N VAL A 463 1.75 -21.88 17.35
CA VAL A 463 1.00 -20.61 17.42
C VAL A 463 -0.18 -20.77 18.40
N TRP A 464 -1.09 -21.73 18.14
CA TRP A 464 -2.25 -21.99 19.01
C TRP A 464 -1.85 -22.28 20.46
N THR A 465 -0.82 -23.09 20.68
CA THR A 465 -0.37 -23.43 22.04
C THR A 465 0.36 -22.26 22.72
N ALA A 466 1.07 -21.42 21.96
CA ALA A 466 1.75 -20.24 22.51
C ALA A 466 0.77 -19.18 23.03
N GLN A 467 -0.26 -18.82 22.26
CA GLN A 467 -1.28 -17.88 22.72
C GLN A 467 -1.98 -18.40 24.00
N ILE A 468 -2.42 -19.66 24.01
CA ILE A 468 -3.09 -20.26 25.18
C ILE A 468 -2.18 -20.25 26.42
N ILE A 469 -0.91 -20.67 26.31
CA ILE A 469 0.00 -20.65 27.46
C ILE A 469 0.25 -19.21 27.93
N ALA A 470 0.44 -18.27 27.01
CA ALA A 470 0.72 -16.88 27.34
C ALA A 470 -0.44 -16.19 28.06
N VAL A 471 -1.68 -16.34 27.58
CA VAL A 471 -2.89 -15.84 28.26
C VAL A 471 -2.99 -16.44 29.65
N LEU A 472 -3.00 -17.77 29.78
CA LEU A 472 -3.20 -18.43 31.07
C LEU A 472 -2.07 -18.17 32.09
N MET A 473 -0.90 -17.68 31.66
CA MET A 473 0.16 -17.18 32.54
C MET A 473 -0.04 -15.70 32.92
N ALA A 474 -0.38 -14.84 31.97
CA ALA A 474 -0.43 -13.39 32.15
C ALA A 474 -1.79 -12.85 32.62
N TRP A 475 -2.87 -13.64 32.53
CA TRP A 475 -4.24 -13.28 32.93
C TRP A 475 -4.37 -12.62 34.32
N PRO A 476 -3.60 -12.98 35.37
CA PRO A 476 -3.63 -12.24 36.66
C PRO A 476 -3.20 -10.77 36.57
N HIS A 477 -2.66 -10.34 35.42
CA HIS A 477 -2.25 -8.98 35.11
C HIS A 477 -3.19 -8.28 34.10
N GLU A 478 -4.25 -8.96 33.61
CA GLU A 478 -5.31 -8.38 32.77
C GLU A 478 -5.89 -7.12 33.45
N HIS A 479 -5.52 -5.95 32.93
CA HIS A 479 -5.93 -4.65 33.46
C HIS A 479 -5.61 -4.46 34.96
N GLN A 480 -4.57 -5.12 35.48
CA GLN A 480 -4.05 -4.97 36.84
C GLN A 480 -2.62 -4.38 36.82
N VAL A 481 -1.99 -4.27 37.98
CA VAL A 481 -0.58 -3.88 38.12
C VAL A 481 0.36 -4.87 37.42
N ALA A 482 1.46 -4.35 36.89
CA ALA A 482 2.49 -5.07 36.18
C ALA A 482 3.10 -6.20 37.02
N SER A 483 3.51 -7.30 36.37
CA SER A 483 4.22 -8.38 37.05
C SER A 483 5.62 -7.93 37.46
N THR A 484 5.85 -7.91 38.77
CA THR A 484 7.17 -7.66 39.39
C THR A 484 7.94 -8.95 39.70
N VAL A 485 7.36 -10.10 39.35
CA VAL A 485 7.92 -11.44 39.52
C VAL A 485 8.11 -12.11 38.16
N TRP A 486 8.96 -13.13 38.09
CA TRP A 486 9.09 -13.92 36.87
C TRP A 486 8.03 -15.01 36.81
N LEU A 487 7.26 -15.04 35.73
CA LEU A 487 6.23 -16.03 35.44
C LEU A 487 6.86 -17.20 34.67
N ASP A 488 6.86 -18.39 35.28
CA ASP A 488 7.29 -19.66 34.66
C ASP A 488 6.24 -20.78 34.81
N ASN A 489 5.13 -20.49 35.50
CA ASN A 489 4.05 -21.40 35.84
C ASN A 489 2.69 -20.71 35.70
N PHE A 490 1.63 -21.51 35.56
CA PHE A 490 0.26 -21.03 35.63
C PHE A 490 -0.14 -20.66 37.08
N PRO A 491 -1.05 -19.67 37.28
CA PRO A 491 -1.52 -19.26 38.62
C PRO A 491 -2.39 -20.32 39.32
N LYS A 492 -2.85 -21.34 38.58
CA LYS A 492 -3.61 -22.51 39.05
C LYS A 492 -3.31 -23.70 38.12
N PRO A 493 -3.43 -24.95 38.58
CA PRO A 493 -3.27 -26.11 37.70
C PRO A 493 -4.41 -26.18 36.67
N TYR A 494 -4.08 -26.64 35.46
CA TYR A 494 -5.04 -26.92 34.39
C TYR A 494 -4.99 -28.41 33.98
N THR A 495 -6.10 -28.88 33.38
CA THR A 495 -6.27 -30.25 32.83
C THR A 495 -6.77 -30.24 31.38
N GLY A 496 -6.69 -29.07 30.75
CA GLY A 496 -7.30 -28.66 29.49
C GLY A 496 -7.28 -27.14 29.42
N ALA A 497 -7.14 -26.56 28.23
CA ALA A 497 -7.36 -25.14 28.04
C ALA A 497 -8.86 -24.81 28.21
N PRO A 498 -9.24 -23.71 28.87
CA PRO A 498 -10.61 -23.22 28.82
C PRO A 498 -10.94 -22.72 27.41
N VAL A 499 -12.22 -22.44 27.16
CA VAL A 499 -12.59 -21.56 26.03
C VAL A 499 -12.47 -20.10 26.46
N ASP A 500 -11.89 -19.29 25.60
CA ASP A 500 -11.58 -17.87 25.82
C ASP A 500 -11.69 -17.13 24.47
N ASP A 501 -11.91 -15.80 24.45
CA ASP A 501 -12.12 -15.13 23.16
C ASP A 501 -10.89 -15.03 22.26
N ASP A 502 -9.69 -14.99 22.83
CA ASP A 502 -8.41 -14.96 22.09
C ASP A 502 -8.36 -16.03 20.99
N TRP A 503 -8.55 -17.30 21.37
CA TRP A 503 -8.62 -18.41 20.41
C TRP A 503 -10.02 -18.65 19.84
N TYR A 504 -11.11 -18.43 20.59
CA TYR A 504 -12.42 -18.89 20.11
C TYR A 504 -12.88 -18.15 18.85
N TYR A 505 -12.59 -16.86 18.70
CA TYR A 505 -12.94 -16.12 17.48
C TYR A 505 -12.16 -16.63 16.27
N GLU A 506 -10.92 -17.06 16.47
CA GLU A 506 -10.12 -17.74 15.46
C GLU A 506 -10.69 -19.13 15.15
N MET A 507 -11.18 -19.88 16.15
CA MET A 507 -11.93 -21.13 15.94
C MET A 507 -13.24 -20.89 15.15
N CYS A 508 -13.98 -19.80 15.43
CA CYS A 508 -15.13 -19.37 14.63
C CYS A 508 -14.72 -19.15 13.17
N ALA A 509 -13.56 -18.50 12.93
CA ALA A 509 -13.04 -18.26 11.59
C ALA A 509 -12.53 -19.52 10.86
N VAL A 510 -11.86 -20.46 11.54
CA VAL A 510 -11.47 -21.77 10.97
C VAL A 510 -12.71 -22.53 10.49
N ARG A 511 -13.74 -22.64 11.34
CA ARG A 511 -15.04 -23.26 10.98
C ARG A 511 -15.69 -22.56 9.77
N ALA A 512 -15.58 -21.23 9.70
CA ALA A 512 -16.11 -20.44 8.60
C ALA A 512 -15.36 -20.71 7.27
N PHE A 513 -14.02 -20.75 7.29
CA PHE A 513 -13.20 -21.11 6.12
C PHE A 513 -13.42 -22.55 5.64
N GLU A 514 -13.70 -23.49 6.54
CA GLU A 514 -14.06 -24.87 6.18
C GLU A 514 -15.42 -24.95 5.45
N ARG A 515 -16.38 -24.13 5.87
CA ARG A 515 -17.75 -24.07 5.33
C ARG A 515 -17.88 -23.26 4.05
N PHE A 516 -17.19 -22.13 3.94
CA PHE A 516 -17.32 -21.17 2.84
C PHE A 516 -16.11 -21.16 1.87
N GLY A 517 -14.99 -21.77 2.26
CA GLY A 517 -13.76 -21.82 1.47
C GLY A 517 -12.88 -20.57 1.61
N ILE A 518 -11.75 -20.56 0.88
CA ILE A 518 -10.71 -19.51 0.98
C ILE A 518 -11.09 -18.15 0.34
N HIS A 519 -12.32 -18.04 -0.17
CA HIS A 519 -12.91 -16.82 -0.73
C HIS A 519 -14.16 -16.40 0.07
N MET A 520 -14.19 -16.77 1.36
CA MET A 520 -15.16 -16.32 2.33
C MET A 520 -15.18 -14.79 2.39
N THR A 521 -16.36 -14.18 2.48
CA THR A 521 -16.47 -12.73 2.71
C THR A 521 -16.66 -12.41 4.20
N VAL A 522 -16.35 -11.19 4.63
CA VAL A 522 -16.57 -10.76 6.02
C VAL A 522 -18.04 -10.89 6.47
N GLU A 523 -19.02 -10.71 5.57
CA GLU A 523 -20.43 -11.03 5.85
C GLU A 523 -20.63 -12.49 6.27
N GLN A 524 -19.95 -13.43 5.59
CA GLN A 524 -20.07 -14.86 5.86
C GLN A 524 -19.42 -15.26 7.18
N LEU A 525 -18.31 -14.62 7.54
CA LEU A 525 -17.70 -14.74 8.87
C LEU A 525 -18.65 -14.20 9.96
N GLY A 526 -19.31 -13.06 9.73
CA GLY A 526 -20.33 -12.52 10.65
C GLY A 526 -21.54 -13.45 10.84
N ARG A 527 -21.98 -14.17 9.80
CA ARG A 527 -22.98 -15.23 9.95
C ARG A 527 -22.46 -16.38 10.82
N GLN A 528 -21.20 -16.79 10.65
CA GLN A 528 -20.61 -17.83 11.49
C GLN A 528 -20.49 -17.39 12.95
N TRP A 529 -20.11 -16.13 13.20
CA TRP A 529 -20.11 -15.52 14.53
C TRP A 529 -21.51 -15.52 15.18
N LEU A 530 -22.55 -15.12 14.44
CA LEU A 530 -23.93 -15.11 14.94
C LEU A 530 -24.46 -16.53 15.25
N GLU A 531 -24.17 -17.52 14.39
CA GLU A 531 -24.50 -18.92 14.66
C GLU A 531 -23.75 -19.47 15.88
N ASN A 532 -22.46 -19.14 16.02
CA ASN A 532 -21.62 -19.66 17.10
C ASN A 532 -21.73 -18.89 18.42
N HIS A 533 -22.34 -17.70 18.41
CA HIS A 533 -22.41 -16.75 19.52
C HIS A 533 -21.03 -16.19 19.92
N CYS A 534 -20.16 -15.93 18.94
CA CYS A 534 -18.86 -15.26 19.14
C CYS A 534 -19.10 -13.76 19.42
N GLY A 535 -18.38 -13.15 20.38
CA GLY A 535 -18.54 -11.75 20.80
C GLY A 535 -18.99 -11.58 22.26
N SER A 536 -18.12 -11.92 23.22
CA SER A 536 -18.29 -11.76 24.67
C SER A 536 -18.05 -10.32 25.15
N TRP A 537 -16.91 -9.72 24.76
CA TRP A 537 -16.40 -8.46 25.32
C TRP A 537 -16.09 -7.38 24.28
N GLY A 538 -15.91 -6.15 24.76
CA GLY A 538 -15.31 -5.04 24.01
C GLY A 538 -16.00 -4.75 22.67
N SER A 539 -15.20 -4.51 21.63
CA SER A 539 -15.73 -4.27 20.28
C SER A 539 -16.36 -5.51 19.63
N SER A 540 -15.99 -6.72 20.07
CA SER A 540 -16.54 -7.99 19.61
C SER A 540 -17.97 -8.22 20.14
N GLU A 541 -18.25 -7.84 21.38
CA GLU A 541 -19.61 -7.78 21.93
C GLU A 541 -20.48 -6.79 21.13
N GLN A 542 -19.95 -5.59 20.85
CA GLN A 542 -20.67 -4.60 20.06
C GLN A 542 -20.92 -5.07 18.62
N ALA A 543 -20.01 -5.86 18.03
CA ALA A 543 -20.21 -6.52 16.75
C ALA A 543 -21.35 -7.56 16.81
N ARG A 544 -21.36 -8.45 17.82
CA ARG A 544 -22.47 -9.41 18.05
C ARG A 544 -23.81 -8.71 18.25
N LEU A 545 -23.86 -7.70 19.12
CA LEU A 545 -25.07 -6.90 19.36
C LEU A 545 -25.54 -6.14 18.11
N ASN A 546 -24.66 -5.88 17.14
CA ASN A 546 -25.02 -5.27 15.87
C ASN A 546 -25.49 -6.33 14.84
N LEU A 547 -24.87 -7.52 14.79
CA LEU A 547 -25.36 -8.68 14.04
C LEU A 547 -26.79 -9.07 14.47
N GLU A 548 -27.06 -9.09 15.78
CA GLU A 548 -28.38 -9.38 16.36
C GLU A 548 -29.46 -8.32 15.98
N LYS A 549 -29.05 -7.09 15.68
CA LYS A 549 -29.92 -6.03 15.12
C LYS A 549 -30.07 -6.11 13.59
N GLY A 550 -29.42 -7.07 12.94
CA GLY A 550 -29.39 -7.21 11.48
C GLY A 550 -28.41 -6.27 10.75
N ILE A 551 -27.52 -5.58 11.47
CA ILE A 551 -26.40 -4.85 10.86
C ILE A 551 -25.39 -5.87 10.36
N LYS A 552 -24.94 -5.72 9.11
CA LYS A 552 -23.99 -6.62 8.47
C LYS A 552 -22.54 -6.14 8.62
N PRO A 553 -21.54 -7.03 8.64
CA PRO A 553 -20.15 -6.64 8.41
C PRO A 553 -19.99 -6.08 6.99
N PRO A 554 -19.11 -5.08 6.75
CA PRO A 554 -18.17 -4.45 7.70
C PRO A 554 -18.78 -3.38 8.63
N ASP A 555 -20.06 -3.02 8.47
CA ASP A 555 -20.69 -1.98 9.32
C ASP A 555 -20.72 -2.37 10.81
N THR A 556 -20.66 -3.66 11.15
CA THR A 556 -20.58 -4.17 12.54
C THR A 556 -19.30 -3.77 13.29
N GLY A 557 -18.20 -3.51 12.58
CA GLY A 557 -16.94 -2.98 13.14
C GLY A 557 -16.77 -1.47 12.97
N HIS A 558 -17.50 -0.86 12.03
CA HIS A 558 -17.33 0.54 11.63
C HIS A 558 -17.77 1.55 12.73
N PRO A 559 -17.08 2.71 12.90
CA PRO A 559 -17.30 3.66 14.01
C PRO A 559 -18.70 4.29 14.10
N ARG A 560 -19.50 4.17 13.04
CA ARG A 560 -20.91 4.61 13.01
C ARG A 560 -21.83 3.74 13.87
N TYR A 561 -21.47 2.48 14.08
CA TYR A 561 -22.31 1.46 14.74
C TYR A 561 -21.60 0.74 15.88
N ASN A 562 -20.28 0.57 15.81
CA ASN A 562 -19.49 0.00 16.88
C ASN A 562 -18.86 1.12 17.72
N LYS A 563 -19.26 1.25 18.99
CA LYS A 563 -18.73 2.31 19.89
C LYS A 563 -17.29 2.06 20.37
N LEU A 564 -16.76 0.85 20.19
CA LEU A 564 -15.42 0.42 20.64
C LEU A 564 -14.50 0.01 19.49
N TRP A 565 -14.82 0.42 18.26
CA TRP A 565 -14.11 0.11 16.99
C TRP A 565 -12.57 0.18 17.00
N PHE A 566 -11.97 0.87 17.97
CA PHE A 566 -10.54 1.13 18.16
C PHE A 566 -9.82 0.16 19.14
N THR A 567 -10.55 -0.74 19.83
CA THR A 567 -9.95 -1.67 20.80
C THR A 567 -9.27 -2.87 20.12
N ILE A 568 -8.48 -3.65 20.86
CA ILE A 568 -7.71 -4.81 20.36
C ILE A 568 -8.56 -6.00 19.86
N GLY A 569 -9.88 -5.91 19.80
CA GLY A 569 -10.77 -6.99 19.34
C GLY A 569 -10.39 -7.62 17.99
N PRO A 570 -9.97 -6.84 16.97
CA PRO A 570 -9.41 -7.39 15.74
C PRO A 570 -7.96 -7.86 15.88
N GLN A 571 -7.20 -7.33 16.85
CA GLN A 571 -5.77 -7.60 17.05
C GLN A 571 -5.52 -8.97 17.66
N PHE A 572 -6.17 -9.32 18.77
CA PHE A 572 -5.93 -10.61 19.43
C PHE A 572 -6.31 -11.77 18.51
N SER A 573 -7.49 -11.69 17.87
CA SER A 573 -8.03 -12.71 16.96
C SER A 573 -7.49 -12.61 15.51
N SER A 574 -6.19 -12.31 15.34
CA SER A 574 -5.54 -12.20 14.02
C SER A 574 -4.28 -13.04 13.81
N ASP A 575 -3.85 -13.77 14.83
CA ASP A 575 -2.71 -14.69 14.78
C ASP A 575 -2.94 -15.79 13.71
N LEU A 576 -4.18 -16.27 13.61
CA LEU A 576 -4.69 -17.15 12.56
C LEU A 576 -4.37 -16.63 11.15
N TYR A 577 -4.62 -15.34 10.85
CA TYR A 577 -4.39 -14.81 9.50
C TYR A 577 -2.90 -14.77 9.13
N GLY A 578 -2.02 -14.65 10.13
CA GLY A 578 -0.57 -14.86 9.96
C GLY A 578 -0.22 -16.33 9.73
N ALA A 579 -0.79 -17.22 10.54
CA ALA A 579 -0.60 -18.67 10.46
C ALA A 579 -1.16 -19.31 9.17
N LEU A 580 -2.18 -18.70 8.56
CA LEU A 580 -2.77 -19.10 7.27
C LEU A 580 -1.95 -18.66 6.05
N ALA A 581 -1.06 -17.69 6.18
CA ALA A 581 -0.23 -17.17 5.08
C ALA A 581 1.27 -16.99 5.46
N PRO A 582 2.00 -18.05 5.86
CA PRO A 582 3.46 -18.04 6.06
C PRO A 582 4.22 -17.34 4.93
N GLY A 583 5.11 -16.40 5.28
CA GLY A 583 5.97 -15.66 4.32
C GLY A 583 5.25 -14.70 3.36
N MET A 584 3.95 -14.90 3.11
CA MET A 584 3.09 -14.07 2.27
C MET A 584 2.48 -12.92 3.07
N VAL A 585 3.34 -12.01 3.55
CA VAL A 585 2.98 -10.98 4.53
C VAL A 585 1.81 -10.09 4.09
N ASN A 586 1.67 -9.80 2.80
CA ASN A 586 0.58 -8.96 2.29
C ASN A 586 -0.72 -9.76 2.13
N VAL A 587 -0.66 -11.09 1.97
CA VAL A 587 -1.85 -11.96 2.01
C VAL A 587 -2.39 -12.00 3.43
N ALA A 588 -1.52 -12.26 4.43
CA ALA A 588 -1.86 -12.20 5.85
C ALA A 588 -2.49 -10.85 6.23
N GLY A 589 -1.81 -9.75 5.87
CA GLY A 589 -2.30 -8.40 6.13
C GLY A 589 -3.61 -8.05 5.41
N ARG A 590 -3.89 -8.58 4.21
CA ARG A 590 -5.20 -8.35 3.56
C ARG A 590 -6.33 -9.05 4.30
N MET A 591 -6.13 -10.32 4.67
CA MET A 591 -7.11 -11.09 5.43
C MET A 591 -7.40 -10.44 6.80
N ALA A 592 -6.34 -10.04 7.53
CA ALA A 592 -6.50 -9.38 8.83
C ALA A 592 -7.24 -8.04 8.76
N ARG A 593 -7.10 -7.27 7.65
CA ARG A 593 -7.91 -6.07 7.42
C ARG A 593 -9.37 -6.43 7.18
N GLU A 594 -9.63 -7.28 6.18
CA GLU A 594 -10.98 -7.60 5.70
C GLU A 594 -11.82 -8.28 6.78
N TYR A 595 -11.28 -9.28 7.46
CA TYR A 595 -12.00 -9.98 8.52
C TYR A 595 -12.02 -9.19 9.84
N GLY A 596 -11.00 -8.35 10.11
CA GLY A 596 -10.99 -7.43 11.25
C GLY A 596 -12.08 -6.35 11.19
N HIS A 597 -12.60 -6.02 10.00
CA HIS A 597 -13.78 -5.16 9.84
C HIS A 597 -15.08 -5.75 10.40
N LEU A 598 -15.08 -7.01 10.84
CA LEU A 598 -16.19 -7.59 11.60
C LEU A 598 -16.41 -6.87 12.93
N ASN A 599 -15.33 -6.54 13.65
CA ASN A 599 -15.37 -6.03 15.02
C ASN A 599 -14.51 -4.77 15.29
N GLY A 600 -13.83 -4.20 14.29
CA GLY A 600 -13.14 -2.91 14.45
C GLY A 600 -12.87 -2.16 13.15
N TYR A 601 -12.14 -1.05 13.25
CA TYR A 601 -11.83 -0.16 12.12
C TYR A 601 -10.56 0.67 12.39
N ALA A 602 -9.93 1.21 11.33
CA ALA A 602 -8.76 2.08 11.38
C ALA A 602 -7.66 1.56 12.34
N GLU A 603 -7.36 2.24 13.47
CA GLU A 603 -6.35 1.77 14.42
C GLU A 603 -6.61 0.35 14.97
N GLY A 604 -7.87 -0.07 15.11
CA GLY A 604 -8.23 -1.42 15.56
C GLY A 604 -7.84 -2.50 14.56
N THR A 605 -8.11 -2.28 13.27
CA THR A 605 -7.70 -3.22 12.19
C THR A 605 -6.23 -3.06 11.81
N ASP A 606 -5.60 -1.90 12.05
CA ASP A 606 -4.15 -1.75 11.95
C ASP A 606 -3.40 -2.66 12.94
N GLY A 607 -3.94 -2.86 14.15
CA GLY A 607 -3.44 -3.86 15.10
C GLY A 607 -3.45 -5.26 14.52
N ALA A 608 -4.59 -5.69 13.96
CA ALA A 608 -4.74 -7.00 13.30
C ALA A 608 -3.73 -7.20 12.16
N VAL A 609 -3.59 -6.20 11.29
CA VAL A 609 -2.65 -6.24 10.17
C VAL A 609 -1.20 -6.33 10.64
N PHE A 610 -0.87 -5.72 11.78
CA PHE A 610 0.48 -5.80 12.36
C PHE A 610 0.79 -7.19 12.94
N MET A 611 -0.11 -7.80 13.72
CA MET A 611 0.14 -9.13 14.32
C MET A 611 0.18 -10.24 13.26
N ALA A 612 -0.83 -10.30 12.38
CA ALA A 612 -0.86 -11.24 11.26
C ALA A 612 0.39 -11.11 10.37
N ALA A 613 0.90 -9.88 10.16
CA ALA A 613 2.13 -9.67 9.44
C ALA A 613 3.37 -10.17 10.19
N MET A 614 3.49 -9.95 11.50
CA MET A 614 4.61 -10.46 12.28
C MET A 614 4.65 -12.00 12.28
N ILE A 615 3.50 -12.65 12.46
CA ILE A 615 3.38 -14.11 12.50
C ILE A 615 3.61 -14.71 11.12
N SER A 616 3.09 -14.11 10.04
CA SER A 616 3.43 -14.51 8.67
C SER A 616 4.96 -14.44 8.41
N LEU A 617 5.61 -13.36 8.84
CA LEU A 617 7.06 -13.17 8.68
C LEU A 617 7.89 -14.15 9.52
N ALA A 618 7.43 -14.52 10.72
CA ALA A 618 8.10 -15.42 11.65
C ALA A 618 8.41 -16.81 11.06
N PHE A 619 7.60 -17.31 10.13
CA PHE A 619 7.90 -18.57 9.44
C PHE A 619 9.22 -18.53 8.64
N ALA A 620 9.64 -17.34 8.18
CA ALA A 620 10.73 -17.15 7.22
C ALA A 620 11.85 -16.19 7.65
N GLU A 621 11.65 -15.35 8.67
CA GLU A 621 12.66 -14.45 9.26
C GLU A 621 13.05 -14.92 10.66
N LYS A 622 14.33 -14.71 11.04
CA LYS A 622 14.90 -15.17 12.32
C LYS A 622 15.28 -14.04 13.27
N ASP A 623 15.36 -12.81 12.79
CA ASP A 623 15.63 -11.62 13.59
C ASP A 623 14.29 -10.94 13.96
N THR A 624 13.92 -10.95 15.25
CA THR A 624 12.66 -10.38 15.74
C THR A 624 12.53 -8.89 15.43
N LYS A 625 13.65 -8.16 15.38
CA LYS A 625 13.70 -6.72 15.08
C LYS A 625 13.40 -6.50 13.59
N GLN A 626 13.81 -7.44 12.74
CA GLN A 626 13.44 -7.47 11.33
C GLN A 626 12.00 -7.95 11.08
N ILE A 627 11.41 -8.74 11.98
CA ILE A 627 9.97 -9.05 11.96
C ILE A 627 9.18 -7.77 12.24
N VAL A 628 9.42 -7.11 13.38
CA VAL A 628 8.75 -5.85 13.78
C VAL A 628 8.88 -4.75 12.73
N ARG A 629 10.11 -4.43 12.26
CA ARG A 629 10.34 -3.40 11.21
C ARG A 629 9.61 -3.69 9.90
N LYS A 630 9.41 -4.96 9.54
CA LYS A 630 8.72 -5.33 8.29
C LYS A 630 7.21 -5.31 8.46
N ALA A 631 6.69 -5.84 9.56
CA ALA A 631 5.25 -5.83 9.84
C ALA A 631 4.71 -4.40 9.92
N ALA A 632 5.42 -3.51 10.63
CA ALA A 632 5.07 -2.09 10.70
C ALA A 632 4.94 -1.42 9.33
N ARG A 633 5.69 -1.86 8.31
CA ARG A 633 5.61 -1.29 6.95
C ARG A 633 4.31 -1.60 6.20
N LEU A 634 3.49 -2.54 6.64
CA LEU A 634 2.14 -2.73 6.07
C LEU A 634 1.19 -1.61 6.50
N ILE A 635 1.43 -0.98 7.65
CA ILE A 635 0.60 0.09 8.18
C ILE A 635 1.04 1.45 7.62
N HIS A 636 0.07 2.25 7.16
CA HIS A 636 0.33 3.55 6.53
C HIS A 636 0.96 4.55 7.51
N PRO A 637 1.99 5.34 7.13
CA PRO A 637 2.65 6.31 8.03
C PRO A 637 1.75 7.32 8.75
N ASP A 638 0.54 7.57 8.22
CA ASP A 638 -0.43 8.47 8.84
C ASP A 638 -1.24 7.83 9.99
N SER A 639 -1.21 6.51 10.15
CA SER A 639 -1.92 5.77 11.20
C SER A 639 -1.40 6.11 12.61
N PRO A 640 -2.27 6.21 13.63
CA PRO A 640 -1.89 6.22 15.04
C PRO A 640 -1.03 5.01 15.42
N SER A 641 -1.48 3.80 15.08
CA SER A 641 -0.77 2.53 15.31
C SER A 641 0.61 2.56 14.67
N ARG A 642 0.73 3.04 13.42
CA ARG A 642 2.05 3.14 12.77
C ARG A 642 2.99 4.12 13.48
N LYS A 643 2.48 5.25 13.96
CA LYS A 643 3.27 6.25 14.70
C LYS A 643 3.72 5.73 16.06
N CYS A 644 2.95 4.83 16.69
CA CYS A 644 3.38 4.09 17.88
C CYS A 644 4.52 3.12 17.56
N LEU A 645 4.38 2.32 16.49
CA LEU A 645 5.42 1.38 16.06
C LEU A 645 6.73 2.09 15.65
N ASP A 646 6.65 3.20 14.92
CA ASP A 646 7.84 3.98 14.54
C ASP A 646 8.52 4.64 15.77
N LEU A 647 7.76 4.99 16.82
CA LEU A 647 8.31 5.45 18.12
C LEU A 647 9.10 4.34 18.82
N VAL A 648 8.49 3.15 18.97
CA VAL A 648 9.11 1.97 19.58
C VAL A 648 10.42 1.60 18.85
N ILE A 649 10.37 1.52 17.53
CA ILE A 649 11.54 1.19 16.69
C ILE A 649 12.64 2.25 16.85
N ALA A 650 12.29 3.54 16.76
CA ALA A 650 13.28 4.63 16.84
C ALA A 650 13.96 4.71 18.21
N MET A 651 13.21 4.51 19.30
CA MET A 651 13.79 4.49 20.66
C MET A 651 14.66 3.25 20.90
N ALA A 652 14.23 2.08 20.42
CA ALA A 652 15.02 0.85 20.53
C ALA A 652 16.31 0.91 19.70
N GLU A 653 16.29 1.58 18.54
CA GLU A 653 17.49 1.87 17.73
C GLU A 653 18.40 2.95 18.37
N ALA A 654 17.83 3.87 19.15
CA ALA A 654 18.57 4.81 19.99
C ALA A 654 19.16 4.17 21.26
N GLY A 655 18.96 2.86 21.48
CA GLY A 655 19.52 2.11 22.61
C GLY A 655 18.79 2.29 23.94
N LYS A 656 17.50 2.68 23.91
CA LYS A 656 16.64 2.80 25.09
C LYS A 656 16.29 1.44 25.70
N SER A 657 16.04 1.42 27.01
CA SER A 657 15.55 0.21 27.69
C SER A 657 14.10 -0.12 27.32
N PHE A 658 13.66 -1.35 27.58
CA PHE A 658 12.27 -1.76 27.36
C PHE A 658 11.30 -0.89 28.17
N GLU A 659 11.64 -0.60 29.43
CA GLU A 659 10.88 0.20 30.37
C GLU A 659 10.80 1.68 29.94
N GLU A 660 11.89 2.25 29.45
CA GLU A 660 11.90 3.60 28.86
C GLU A 660 11.01 3.69 27.60
N ILE A 661 10.89 2.61 26.83
CA ILE A 661 10.10 2.54 25.61
C ILE A 661 8.62 2.37 25.92
N VAL A 662 8.26 1.43 26.80
CA VAL A 662 6.86 1.22 27.22
C VAL A 662 6.34 2.50 27.90
N GLY A 663 7.08 3.10 28.84
CA GLY A 663 6.67 4.37 29.46
C GLY A 663 6.42 5.50 28.44
N ALA A 664 7.21 5.57 27.36
CA ALA A 664 6.99 6.53 26.28
C ALA A 664 5.81 6.19 25.36
N VAL A 665 5.39 4.92 25.29
CA VAL A 665 4.13 4.50 24.65
C VAL A 665 2.95 4.93 25.52
N GLU A 666 2.99 4.68 26.83
CA GLU A 666 1.97 5.10 27.80
C GLU A 666 1.73 6.61 27.77
N ASP A 667 2.78 7.39 28.06
CA ASP A 667 2.76 8.86 28.11
C ASP A 667 2.25 9.48 26.80
N ARG A 668 2.51 8.83 25.67
CA ARG A 668 2.08 9.34 24.36
C ARG A 668 0.65 8.94 24.03
N TRP A 669 0.26 7.68 24.24
CA TRP A 669 -0.92 7.11 23.59
C TRP A 669 -2.10 6.87 24.53
N HIS A 670 -1.90 6.46 25.78
CA HIS A 670 -3.04 6.28 26.69
C HIS A 670 -3.68 7.62 27.13
N ILE A 671 -2.99 8.76 26.97
CA ILE A 671 -3.57 10.12 27.09
C ILE A 671 -4.53 10.46 25.91
N GLU A 672 -4.40 9.80 24.76
CA GLU A 672 -5.38 9.87 23.65
C GLU A 672 -6.46 8.79 23.83
N TYR A 673 -6.04 7.60 24.24
CA TYR A 673 -6.81 6.37 24.29
C TYR A 673 -6.82 5.76 25.71
N PRO A 674 -7.62 6.29 26.66
CA PRO A 674 -7.58 5.87 28.07
C PRO A 674 -8.27 4.52 28.35
N ALA A 675 -8.68 3.79 27.32
CA ALA A 675 -9.10 2.40 27.43
C ALA A 675 -7.85 1.49 27.47
N THR A 676 -7.77 0.64 28.49
CA THR A 676 -6.69 -0.34 28.72
C THR A 676 -6.45 -1.23 27.50
N ASN A 677 -7.52 -1.57 26.79
CA ASN A 677 -7.56 -2.45 25.63
C ASN A 677 -7.54 -1.73 24.26
N ASN A 678 -6.92 -0.55 24.16
CA ASN A 678 -6.77 0.16 22.87
C ASN A 678 -5.67 -0.46 21.97
N ALA A 679 -5.91 -0.57 20.66
CA ALA A 679 -4.96 -1.22 19.74
C ALA A 679 -3.64 -0.46 19.52
N VAL A 680 -3.59 0.87 19.74
CA VAL A 680 -2.41 1.69 19.48
C VAL A 680 -1.27 1.47 20.51
N PRO A 681 -1.50 1.61 21.83
CA PRO A 681 -0.46 1.35 22.84
C PRO A 681 -0.14 -0.14 22.97
N ASN A 682 -1.15 -1.02 23.02
CA ASN A 682 -0.95 -2.47 23.12
C ASN A 682 -0.16 -3.02 21.92
N GLY A 683 -0.47 -2.59 20.69
CA GLY A 683 0.37 -2.91 19.52
C GLY A 683 1.84 -2.46 19.65
N GLY A 684 2.10 -1.35 20.36
CA GLY A 684 3.44 -0.90 20.73
C GLY A 684 4.11 -1.77 21.80
N ILE A 685 3.36 -2.20 22.82
CA ILE A 685 3.82 -3.12 23.88
C ILE A 685 4.21 -4.47 23.28
N VAL A 686 3.40 -5.05 22.39
CA VAL A 686 3.75 -6.29 21.67
C VAL A 686 4.99 -6.09 20.81
N ALA A 687 5.09 -4.98 20.07
CA ALA A 687 6.26 -4.67 19.25
C ALA A 687 7.56 -4.58 20.10
N ALA A 688 7.50 -3.96 21.27
CA ALA A 688 8.61 -3.91 22.21
C ALA A 688 8.93 -5.31 22.78
N SER A 689 7.91 -6.08 23.18
CA SER A 689 8.08 -7.41 23.77
C SER A 689 8.72 -8.40 22.79
N VAL A 690 8.31 -8.38 21.52
CA VAL A 690 8.94 -9.18 20.44
C VAL A 690 10.37 -8.68 20.14
N TRP A 691 10.61 -7.36 20.14
CA TRP A 691 11.93 -6.79 19.87
C TRP A 691 12.98 -7.15 20.94
N PHE A 692 12.59 -7.11 22.22
CA PHE A 692 13.48 -7.37 23.36
C PHE A 692 13.43 -8.83 23.87
N GLY A 693 12.42 -9.62 23.49
CA GLY A 693 12.33 -11.05 23.80
C GLY A 693 13.32 -11.93 23.01
N ASN A 694 13.89 -11.41 21.92
CA ASN A 694 14.93 -12.06 21.09
C ASN A 694 14.57 -13.49 20.57
N GLY A 695 13.28 -13.88 20.58
CA GLY A 695 12.82 -15.21 20.18
C GLY A 695 12.75 -16.25 21.31
N ASP A 696 12.98 -15.86 22.57
CA ASP A 696 12.72 -16.72 23.72
C ASP A 696 11.27 -16.56 24.22
N PHE A 697 10.58 -17.70 24.44
CA PHE A 697 9.16 -17.71 24.80
C PHE A 697 8.91 -17.06 26.17
N LEU A 698 9.59 -17.53 27.22
CA LEU A 698 9.36 -17.05 28.58
C LEU A 698 9.77 -15.58 28.71
N THR A 699 10.88 -15.17 28.11
CA THR A 699 11.30 -13.76 28.10
C THR A 699 10.28 -12.87 27.40
N THR A 700 9.71 -13.32 26.27
CA THR A 700 8.71 -12.54 25.52
C THR A 700 7.41 -12.38 26.31
N VAL A 701 6.88 -13.47 26.90
CA VAL A 701 5.70 -13.44 27.78
C VAL A 701 5.95 -12.56 29.02
N ASN A 702 7.10 -12.69 29.67
CA ASN A 702 7.46 -11.90 30.85
C ASN A 702 7.72 -10.42 30.53
N LEU A 703 8.00 -10.05 29.28
CA LEU A 703 8.09 -8.64 28.88
C LEU A 703 6.69 -8.03 28.77
N ALA A 704 5.75 -8.72 28.11
CA ALA A 704 4.36 -8.27 28.02
C ALA A 704 3.69 -8.20 29.41
N ALA A 705 3.85 -9.24 30.24
CA ALA A 705 3.25 -9.27 31.58
C ALA A 705 3.82 -8.24 32.57
N ARG A 706 4.94 -7.57 32.25
CA ARG A 706 5.50 -6.44 33.03
C ARG A 706 5.33 -5.07 32.36
N ALA A 707 4.66 -5.02 31.20
CA ALA A 707 4.58 -3.83 30.37
C ALA A 707 3.53 -2.83 30.89
N ALA A 708 3.96 -1.97 31.82
CA ALA A 708 3.16 -0.97 32.52
C ALA A 708 1.97 -1.53 33.32
N ASP A 709 1.41 -0.69 34.19
CA ASP A 709 0.23 -1.02 34.99
C ASP A 709 -1.05 -0.77 34.18
N PHE A 710 -2.07 -1.61 34.39
CA PHE A 710 -3.41 -1.51 33.80
C PHE A 710 -3.46 -1.68 32.27
N THR A 711 -2.53 -2.42 31.68
CA THR A 711 -2.51 -2.74 30.24
C THR A 711 -3.29 -4.02 29.90
N ASP A 712 -3.34 -4.40 28.63
CA ASP A 712 -3.96 -5.63 28.15
C ASP A 712 -2.95 -6.80 28.16
N ALA A 713 -2.47 -7.12 29.37
CA ALA A 713 -1.20 -7.82 29.59
C ALA A 713 -1.14 -9.24 28.99
N ASP A 714 -2.27 -9.94 28.95
CA ASP A 714 -2.45 -11.30 28.44
C ASP A 714 -2.65 -11.36 26.94
N CYS A 715 -3.53 -10.54 26.36
CA CYS A 715 -3.61 -10.42 24.88
C CYS A 715 -2.26 -9.97 24.29
N ASN A 716 -1.57 -9.04 24.98
CA ASN A 716 -0.21 -8.63 24.61
C ASN A 716 0.79 -9.79 24.68
N ALA A 717 0.70 -10.63 25.72
CA ALA A 717 1.54 -11.81 25.84
C ALA A 717 1.21 -12.85 24.75
N ALA A 718 -0.06 -13.02 24.41
CA ALA A 718 -0.56 -13.93 23.39
C ALA A 718 -0.01 -13.62 22.00
N ASN A 719 -0.29 -12.42 21.46
CA ASN A 719 0.20 -12.00 20.15
C ASN A 719 1.74 -12.05 20.08
N ALA A 720 2.43 -11.65 21.16
CA ALA A 720 3.90 -11.70 21.22
C ALA A 720 4.45 -13.14 21.22
N ALA A 721 3.79 -14.05 21.94
CA ALA A 721 4.18 -15.46 22.04
C ALA A 721 3.90 -16.23 20.75
N SER A 722 2.80 -15.94 20.04
CA SER A 722 2.48 -16.53 18.73
C SER A 722 3.56 -16.25 17.68
N VAL A 723 4.20 -15.07 17.70
CA VAL A 723 5.38 -14.78 16.86
C VAL A 723 6.51 -15.77 17.16
N VAL A 724 6.79 -16.05 18.44
CA VAL A 724 7.81 -17.02 18.85
C VAL A 724 7.43 -18.46 18.46
N GLY A 725 6.15 -18.83 18.58
CA GLY A 725 5.61 -20.12 18.12
C GLY A 725 5.86 -20.34 16.62
N ALA A 726 5.49 -19.37 15.79
CA ALA A 726 5.72 -19.40 14.34
C ALA A 726 7.22 -19.40 13.95
N MET A 727 8.08 -18.75 14.74
CA MET A 727 9.55 -18.78 14.54
C MET A 727 10.15 -20.16 14.81
N HIS A 728 9.64 -20.92 15.79
CA HIS A 728 10.41 -22.01 16.40
C HIS A 728 9.71 -23.37 16.52
N GLY A 729 8.38 -23.48 16.44
CA GLY A 729 7.66 -24.74 16.63
C GLY A 729 7.56 -25.16 18.09
N MET A 730 6.87 -26.27 18.38
CA MET A 730 6.44 -26.66 19.74
C MET A 730 7.60 -26.80 20.74
N LYS A 731 8.83 -27.02 20.24
CA LYS A 731 10.05 -27.12 21.02
C LYS A 731 10.45 -25.85 21.81
N CYS A 732 9.89 -24.68 21.50
CA CYS A 732 10.15 -23.45 22.27
C CYS A 732 9.27 -23.33 23.52
N LEU A 733 8.21 -24.14 23.63
CA LEU A 733 7.24 -24.05 24.72
C LEU A 733 7.67 -24.88 25.93
N PRO A 734 7.52 -24.38 27.18
CA PRO A 734 7.87 -25.15 28.37
C PRO A 734 6.98 -26.39 28.52
N LYS A 735 7.61 -27.58 28.56
CA LYS A 735 6.90 -28.87 28.50
C LYS A 735 5.89 -29.08 29.63
N HIS A 736 6.12 -28.51 30.81
CA HIS A 736 5.22 -28.62 31.97
C HIS A 736 3.95 -27.77 31.82
N LEU A 737 3.98 -26.74 30.98
CA LEU A 737 2.81 -25.92 30.63
C LEU A 737 2.00 -26.62 29.53
N VAL A 738 2.66 -27.05 28.45
CA VAL A 738 2.03 -27.82 27.36
C VAL A 738 1.32 -29.07 27.88
N ALA A 739 1.94 -29.80 28.82
CA ALA A 739 1.36 -31.02 29.40
C ALA A 739 0.05 -30.78 30.18
N GLN A 740 -0.13 -29.61 30.80
CA GLN A 740 -1.35 -29.26 31.55
C GLN A 740 -2.54 -28.92 30.64
N LEU A 741 -2.29 -28.55 29.37
CA LEU A 741 -3.35 -28.29 28.40
C LEU A 741 -3.95 -29.58 27.78
N GLY A 742 -3.30 -30.73 27.97
CA GLY A 742 -3.86 -32.05 27.61
C GLY A 742 -4.19 -32.26 26.13
N ASP A 743 -3.70 -31.41 25.21
CA ASP A 743 -4.16 -31.31 23.81
C ASP A 743 -5.68 -31.07 23.69
N ARG A 744 -6.29 -30.25 24.55
CA ARG A 744 -7.74 -29.93 24.49
C ARG A 744 -8.06 -28.48 24.83
N ILE A 745 -9.07 -27.95 24.14
CA ILE A 745 -9.80 -26.72 24.48
C ILE A 745 -11.23 -27.15 24.87
N VAL A 746 -11.74 -26.69 26.02
CA VAL A 746 -13.05 -27.10 26.55
C VAL A 746 -13.86 -25.95 27.17
N GLY A 747 -15.17 -25.89 26.88
CA GLY A 747 -16.12 -25.01 27.57
C GLY A 747 -17.43 -24.74 26.81
N ASP A 748 -18.55 -24.52 27.53
CA ASP A 748 -19.86 -24.19 26.94
C ASP A 748 -20.18 -22.69 26.94
N ARG A 749 -19.34 -21.86 27.58
CA ARG A 749 -19.62 -20.45 27.90
C ARG A 749 -18.37 -19.60 27.90
N MET A 750 -18.57 -18.31 27.66
CA MET A 750 -17.56 -17.26 27.67
C MET A 750 -18.18 -16.00 28.27
N GLY A 751 -17.72 -15.61 29.47
CA GLY A 751 -18.43 -14.63 30.29
C GLY A 751 -19.91 -15.03 30.49
N GLY A 752 -20.83 -14.11 30.16
CA GLY A 752 -22.28 -14.39 30.18
C GLY A 752 -22.82 -15.14 28.96
N VAL A 753 -22.04 -15.26 27.88
CA VAL A 753 -22.51 -15.80 26.59
C VAL A 753 -22.41 -17.33 26.59
N LYS A 754 -23.43 -18.01 26.05
CA LYS A 754 -23.40 -19.47 25.83
C LYS A 754 -22.99 -19.78 24.38
N LEU A 755 -21.97 -20.61 24.23
CA LEU A 755 -21.39 -20.99 22.95
C LEU A 755 -22.19 -22.10 22.27
N THR A 756 -22.28 -22.06 20.94
CA THR A 756 -23.08 -23.01 20.16
C THR A 756 -22.31 -23.54 18.95
N PRO A 757 -21.92 -24.83 18.88
CA PRO A 757 -21.91 -25.78 19.97
C PRO A 757 -20.91 -25.37 21.07
N PRO A 758 -21.00 -25.98 22.27
CA PRO A 758 -19.90 -26.02 23.23
C PRO A 758 -18.61 -26.51 22.58
N VAL A 759 -17.46 -26.06 23.11
CA VAL A 759 -16.14 -26.48 22.65
C VAL A 759 -15.69 -27.73 23.41
N ASP A 760 -15.27 -28.73 22.65
CA ASP A 760 -14.42 -29.84 23.09
C ASP A 760 -13.60 -30.29 21.86
N GLU A 761 -12.49 -29.60 21.62
CA GLU A 761 -11.66 -29.78 20.41
C GLU A 761 -10.18 -29.96 20.77
N ARG A 762 -9.43 -30.72 19.96
CA ARG A 762 -7.98 -30.88 20.14
C ARG A 762 -7.21 -29.71 19.53
N ILE A 763 -6.19 -29.23 20.23
CA ILE A 763 -5.32 -28.14 19.75
C ILE A 763 -4.57 -28.61 18.49
N SER A 764 -4.05 -29.84 18.51
CA SER A 764 -3.36 -30.45 17.38
C SER A 764 -4.27 -30.68 16.16
N ASP A 765 -5.56 -30.95 16.33
CA ASP A 765 -6.49 -31.11 15.18
C ASP A 765 -6.96 -29.76 14.62
N LEU A 766 -7.15 -28.76 15.49
CA LEU A 766 -7.36 -27.37 15.09
C LEU A 766 -6.17 -26.83 14.27
N ALA A 767 -4.94 -27.17 14.68
CA ALA A 767 -3.72 -26.85 13.93
C ALA A 767 -3.67 -27.52 12.55
N LYS A 768 -3.96 -28.83 12.46
CA LYS A 768 -4.02 -29.57 11.18
C LYS A 768 -5.09 -28.98 10.23
N ARG A 769 -6.26 -28.59 10.75
CA ARG A 769 -7.33 -27.92 9.97
C ARG A 769 -6.90 -26.54 9.48
N THR A 770 -6.26 -25.76 10.35
CA THR A 770 -5.64 -24.47 10.00
C THR A 770 -4.64 -24.63 8.87
N VAL A 771 -3.74 -25.62 8.93
CA VAL A 771 -2.80 -25.95 7.83
C VAL A 771 -3.52 -26.33 6.54
N VAL A 772 -4.60 -27.11 6.59
CA VAL A 772 -5.38 -27.47 5.37
C VAL A 772 -6.08 -26.27 4.73
N ILE A 773 -6.41 -25.22 5.49
CA ILE A 773 -6.88 -23.94 4.94
C ILE A 773 -5.68 -23.15 4.37
N GLY A 774 -4.59 -23.05 5.12
CA GLY A 774 -3.37 -22.34 4.73
C GLY A 774 -2.71 -22.89 3.46
N GLU A 775 -2.62 -24.22 3.30
CA GLU A 775 -2.17 -24.87 2.06
C GLU A 775 -2.95 -24.37 0.83
N LYS A 776 -4.28 -24.22 0.95
CA LYS A 776 -5.14 -23.72 -0.14
C LYS A 776 -4.86 -22.23 -0.42
N ILE A 777 -4.74 -21.41 0.63
CA ILE A 777 -4.45 -19.97 0.52
C ILE A 777 -3.07 -19.74 -0.13
N LEU A 778 -2.04 -20.44 0.35
CA LEU A 778 -0.68 -20.38 -0.18
C LEU A 778 -0.64 -20.80 -1.66
N LEU A 779 -1.29 -21.91 -2.03
CA LEU A 779 -1.35 -22.36 -3.44
C LEU A 779 -2.09 -21.35 -4.33
N ALA A 780 -3.21 -20.78 -3.86
CA ALA A 780 -3.96 -19.75 -4.59
C ALA A 780 -3.17 -18.44 -4.79
N ASN A 781 -2.24 -18.13 -3.88
CA ASN A 781 -1.37 -16.95 -3.96
C ASN A 781 0.03 -17.28 -4.53
N GLY A 782 0.20 -18.43 -5.20
CA GLY A 782 1.39 -18.72 -6.02
C GLY A 782 2.52 -19.50 -5.35
N ALA A 783 2.31 -20.05 -4.15
CA ALA A 783 3.18 -21.11 -3.64
C ALA A 783 3.08 -22.36 -4.54
N LYS A 784 4.14 -23.18 -4.56
CA LYS A 784 4.23 -24.34 -5.47
C LYS A 784 4.41 -25.64 -4.70
N PRO A 785 3.68 -26.72 -5.06
CA PRO A 785 3.91 -28.02 -4.47
C PRO A 785 5.27 -28.58 -4.89
N VAL A 786 6.05 -29.06 -3.92
CA VAL A 786 7.27 -29.83 -4.17
C VAL A 786 6.94 -31.30 -3.98
N VAL A 787 7.07 -32.06 -5.06
CA VAL A 787 6.93 -33.53 -5.08
C VAL A 787 8.34 -34.11 -5.13
N GLU A 788 8.66 -35.01 -4.19
CA GLU A 788 9.96 -35.70 -4.21
C GLU A 788 10.03 -36.68 -5.38
N SER A 789 10.87 -36.37 -6.37
CA SER A 789 11.12 -37.25 -7.50
C SER A 789 12.35 -38.12 -7.25
N ASN A 790 12.15 -39.43 -7.15
CA ASN A 790 13.16 -40.49 -7.23
C ASN A 790 14.27 -40.48 -6.17
N LEU A 791 13.93 -40.89 -4.93
CA LEU A 791 14.85 -41.77 -4.21
C LEU A 791 14.89 -43.13 -4.93
N PRO A 792 16.07 -43.70 -5.24
CA PRO A 792 16.15 -44.97 -5.96
C PRO A 792 15.68 -46.12 -5.06
N LEU A 793 14.82 -46.99 -5.59
CA LEU A 793 14.33 -48.19 -4.92
C LEU A 793 15.48 -49.15 -4.58
N THR A 794 15.92 -49.14 -3.32
CA THR A 794 16.77 -50.20 -2.77
C THR A 794 15.93 -51.46 -2.59
N SER A 795 16.46 -52.60 -3.06
CA SER A 795 15.70 -53.85 -3.13
C SER A 795 15.32 -54.38 -1.73
N PRO A 796 14.08 -54.85 -1.52
CA PRO A 796 13.70 -55.50 -0.27
C PRO A 796 14.53 -56.77 -0.05
N ARG A 797 15.27 -56.83 1.07
CA ARG A 797 15.83 -58.11 1.55
C ARG A 797 14.68 -58.96 2.08
N ARG A 798 14.72 -60.28 1.80
CA ARG A 798 13.77 -61.24 2.37
C ARG A 798 13.90 -61.28 3.89
N GLY A 799 12.78 -61.05 4.59
CA GLY A 799 12.56 -61.41 5.99
C GLY A 799 11.36 -62.36 6.07
N THR A 800 11.37 -63.28 7.03
CA THR A 800 10.40 -64.39 7.12
C THR A 800 9.16 -64.05 7.95
N ALA A 801 8.00 -64.57 7.56
CA ALA A 801 6.79 -64.62 8.40
C ALA A 801 6.96 -65.64 9.53
N PRO A 802 6.25 -65.43 10.67
CA PRO A 802 4.97 -66.14 10.94
C PRO A 802 3.91 -65.19 11.59
N ASP A 803 2.64 -65.53 11.83
CA ASP A 803 1.76 -66.63 11.38
C ASP A 803 0.27 -66.23 11.37
N ARG A 804 -0.62 -67.14 10.95
CA ARG A 804 -2.11 -67.07 11.03
C ARG A 804 -2.62 -67.45 12.45
N ALA A 805 -3.83 -67.17 12.96
CA ALA A 805 -5.09 -66.45 12.62
C ALA A 805 -5.96 -66.41 13.95
N PRO A 806 -7.29 -66.16 14.06
CA PRO A 806 -8.34 -65.79 13.08
C PRO A 806 -9.28 -64.61 13.50
N ASN A 807 -10.33 -64.36 12.71
CA ASN A 807 -11.40 -63.36 12.94
C ASN A 807 -12.31 -63.68 14.15
N ASN A 808 -12.95 -62.64 14.71
CA ASN A 808 -14.43 -62.58 14.84
C ASN A 808 -14.96 -61.24 15.41
N SER A 809 -15.74 -60.48 14.62
CA SER A 809 -16.96 -59.73 15.00
C SER A 809 -17.43 -58.82 13.86
N HIS A 810 -18.75 -58.61 13.73
CA HIS A 810 -19.36 -57.68 12.76
C HIS A 810 -19.65 -56.31 13.41
N PRO A 811 -19.62 -55.20 12.65
CA PRO A 811 -20.02 -53.88 13.12
C PRO A 811 -21.53 -53.63 12.97
N PRO A 812 -22.11 -52.69 13.74
CA PRO A 812 -23.37 -52.02 13.39
C PRO A 812 -23.16 -51.01 12.24
N GLU A 813 -24.18 -50.82 11.40
CA GLU A 813 -24.16 -49.88 10.26
C GLU A 813 -24.50 -48.44 10.69
N GLY A 814 -24.02 -47.42 9.96
CA GLY A 814 -24.17 -46.03 10.43
C GLY A 814 -23.92 -44.84 9.48
N GLN A 815 -23.80 -45.03 8.16
CA GLN A 815 -23.58 -43.94 7.16
C GLN A 815 -22.20 -43.20 7.32
N TRP A 816 -21.62 -42.48 6.36
CA TRP A 816 -22.04 -42.04 5.01
C TRP A 816 -20.99 -42.45 3.95
N ALA A 817 -21.43 -42.73 2.71
CA ALA A 817 -20.54 -43.09 1.61
C ALA A 817 -19.98 -41.86 0.87
N GLY A 818 -18.74 -41.48 1.17
CA GLY A 818 -17.99 -40.50 0.37
C GLY A 818 -17.42 -41.12 -0.91
N SER A 819 -17.64 -40.50 -2.08
CA SER A 819 -17.16 -41.01 -3.36
C SER A 819 -15.63 -40.94 -3.48
N ALA A 820 -14.96 -42.08 -3.63
CA ALA A 820 -13.51 -42.17 -3.78
C ALA A 820 -13.05 -41.69 -5.18
N THR A 821 -12.87 -40.37 -5.33
CA THR A 821 -12.22 -39.79 -6.52
C THR A 821 -10.69 -39.76 -6.36
N SER A 822 -9.98 -39.96 -7.47
CA SER A 822 -8.55 -40.29 -7.54
C SER A 822 -7.63 -39.46 -6.63
N SER A 823 -6.93 -40.13 -5.72
CA SER A 823 -5.88 -39.55 -4.88
C SER A 823 -4.64 -39.20 -5.70
N LYS A 824 -4.60 -37.96 -6.22
CA LYS A 824 -3.33 -37.33 -6.61
C LYS A 824 -2.38 -37.34 -5.40
N PRO A 825 -1.07 -37.61 -5.58
CA PRO A 825 -0.13 -37.57 -4.46
C PRO A 825 -0.12 -36.17 -3.83
N ARG A 826 -0.32 -36.09 -2.51
CA ARG A 826 -0.16 -34.84 -1.75
C ARG A 826 1.30 -34.38 -1.84
N ALA A 827 1.51 -33.07 -1.90
CA ALA A 827 2.85 -32.49 -1.86
C ALA A 827 3.52 -32.75 -0.50
N ALA A 828 4.81 -33.07 -0.49
CA ALA A 828 5.56 -33.28 0.75
C ALA A 828 5.97 -31.94 1.41
N SER A 829 6.16 -30.91 0.59
CA SER A 829 6.46 -29.54 1.03
C SER A 829 5.89 -28.50 0.05
N LEU A 830 5.73 -27.27 0.55
CA LEU A 830 5.41 -26.11 -0.27
C LEU A 830 6.65 -25.23 -0.45
N LEU A 831 6.87 -24.77 -1.68
CA LEU A 831 7.82 -23.71 -2.00
C LEU A 831 7.07 -22.38 -2.06
N ILE A 832 7.21 -21.57 -1.01
CA ILE A 832 6.43 -20.37 -0.76
C ILE A 832 7.27 -19.13 -1.06
N PRO A 833 6.84 -18.21 -1.95
CA PRO A 833 7.53 -16.93 -2.13
C PRO A 833 7.40 -16.05 -0.88
N ILE A 834 8.52 -15.60 -0.32
CA ILE A 834 8.54 -14.62 0.77
C ILE A 834 8.34 -13.24 0.15
N GLU A 835 7.21 -12.62 0.45
CA GLU A 835 6.87 -11.30 -0.05
C GLU A 835 7.71 -10.20 0.61
N GLN A 836 7.61 -8.98 0.08
CA GLN A 836 8.06 -7.77 0.79
C GLN A 836 6.84 -6.97 1.25
N PRO A 837 6.88 -6.34 2.43
CA PRO A 837 5.83 -5.44 2.90
C PRO A 837 5.49 -4.34 1.90
N VAL A 838 4.26 -4.39 1.41
CA VAL A 838 3.57 -3.32 0.68
C VAL A 838 2.65 -2.62 1.68
N THR A 839 2.78 -1.30 1.77
CA THR A 839 1.96 -0.48 2.66
C THR A 839 0.51 -0.45 2.16
N GLN A 840 -0.44 -0.76 3.04
CA GLN A 840 -1.87 -0.66 2.75
C GLN A 840 -2.31 0.81 2.62
N LEU A 841 -3.52 1.02 2.08
CA LEU A 841 -4.15 2.34 2.10
C LEU A 841 -4.39 2.80 3.56
N ALA A 842 -4.37 4.11 3.77
CA ALA A 842 -4.63 4.69 5.09
C ALA A 842 -6.13 4.59 5.43
N GLU A 843 -6.47 3.71 6.36
CA GLU A 843 -7.76 3.70 7.03
C GLU A 843 -7.65 4.57 8.28
N LEU A 844 -8.30 5.73 8.26
CA LEU A 844 -8.20 6.74 9.32
C LEU A 844 -9.60 7.19 9.72
N PHE A 845 -9.85 7.28 11.02
CA PHE A 845 -11.07 7.84 11.57
C PHE A 845 -10.75 8.73 12.77
N SER A 846 -11.40 9.89 12.87
CA SER A 846 -11.37 10.72 14.08
C SER A 846 -12.76 10.82 14.67
N LEU A 847 -12.88 11.03 15.99
CA LEU A 847 -14.20 11.19 16.63
C LEU A 847 -14.99 12.38 16.04
N ALA A 848 -14.31 13.37 15.45
CA ALA A 848 -14.97 14.47 14.74
C ALA A 848 -15.70 14.02 13.46
N ASP A 849 -15.32 12.89 12.87
CA ASP A 849 -15.92 12.35 11.66
C ASP A 849 -17.29 11.69 11.90
N LEU A 850 -17.66 11.43 13.16
CA LEU A 850 -19.03 11.07 13.54
C LEU A 850 -20.04 12.15 13.10
N MET A 851 -19.62 13.41 13.01
CA MET A 851 -20.46 14.51 12.53
C MET A 851 -20.90 14.36 11.08
N ARG A 852 -20.15 13.62 10.25
CA ARG A 852 -20.53 13.28 8.87
C ARG A 852 -21.82 12.45 8.82
N TYR A 853 -22.10 11.66 9.87
CA TYR A 853 -23.27 10.80 9.97
C TYR A 853 -24.39 11.40 10.84
N TRP A 854 -24.04 12.24 11.81
CA TRP A 854 -25.02 12.84 12.73
C TRP A 854 -25.54 14.21 12.28
N ASN A 855 -24.67 15.17 12.02
CA ASN A 855 -25.06 16.49 11.55
C ASN A 855 -23.85 17.25 10.93
N PRO A 856 -23.71 17.30 9.59
CA PRO A 856 -22.54 17.86 8.93
C PRO A 856 -22.45 19.39 9.00
N ASP A 857 -23.49 20.09 9.45
CA ASP A 857 -23.44 21.54 9.70
C ASP A 857 -22.63 21.93 10.95
N TRP A 858 -22.29 20.94 11.81
CA TRP A 858 -21.65 21.16 13.11
C TRP A 858 -20.29 20.44 13.16
N THR A 859 -19.28 21.09 13.75
CA THR A 859 -17.98 20.48 14.06
C THR A 859 -17.91 20.06 15.51
N LEU A 860 -17.32 18.88 15.77
CA LEU A 860 -17.06 18.34 17.09
C LEU A 860 -15.58 18.48 17.42
N GLU A 861 -15.26 19.23 18.48
CA GLU A 861 -13.87 19.53 18.86
C GLU A 861 -13.58 19.05 20.29
N ARG A 862 -12.44 18.37 20.46
CA ARG A 862 -11.93 17.82 21.75
C ARG A 862 -12.77 16.70 22.37
N ALA A 863 -13.54 15.98 21.56
CA ALA A 863 -14.05 14.66 21.94
C ALA A 863 -12.88 13.74 22.32
N GLY A 864 -13.09 12.89 23.33
CA GLY A 864 -12.16 11.87 23.78
C GLY A 864 -12.72 10.47 23.52
N PHE A 865 -11.82 9.51 23.28
CA PHE A 865 -12.16 8.10 23.07
C PHE A 865 -12.76 7.49 24.33
N GLY A 866 -12.24 7.85 25.51
CA GLY A 866 -12.76 7.35 26.79
C GLY A 866 -12.63 5.83 26.88
N GLY A 867 -13.62 5.16 27.47
CA GLY A 867 -13.66 3.71 27.62
C GLY A 867 -15.00 3.25 28.18
N ALA A 868 -15.54 2.14 27.67
CA ALA A 868 -16.91 1.71 27.96
C ALA A 868 -16.96 0.33 28.62
N GLY A 869 -16.65 0.27 29.91
CA GLY A 869 -16.96 -0.85 30.81
C GLY A 869 -16.08 -2.09 30.70
N GLY A 870 -15.88 -2.63 29.49
CA GLY A 870 -15.00 -3.78 29.24
C GLY A 870 -13.54 -3.35 29.19
N GLY A 871 -12.93 -3.17 30.36
CA GLY A 871 -11.52 -2.83 30.53
C GLY A 871 -11.20 -2.32 31.93
N MET A 872 -11.80 -1.18 32.30
CA MET A 872 -11.83 -0.72 33.69
C MET A 872 -13.22 -0.23 34.09
N ALA A 873 -13.74 -0.78 35.19
CA ALA A 873 -14.91 -0.25 35.86
C ALA A 873 -14.56 1.13 36.47
N GLY A 874 -15.21 2.19 35.98
CA GLY A 874 -15.02 3.55 36.49
C GLY A 874 -14.56 4.58 35.46
N ILE A 875 -14.16 4.17 34.24
CA ILE A 875 -14.00 5.14 33.14
C ILE A 875 -15.34 5.83 32.89
N ARG A 876 -15.31 7.16 32.85
CA ARG A 876 -16.50 7.99 33.14
C ARG A 876 -17.37 8.30 31.91
N GLY A 877 -16.93 7.91 30.72
CA GLY A 877 -17.65 8.11 29.47
C GLY A 877 -16.85 7.75 28.22
N ILE A 878 -17.49 7.94 27.05
CA ILE A 878 -16.99 7.58 25.72
C ILE A 878 -17.72 8.41 24.65
N THR A 879 -17.07 8.76 23.54
CA THR A 879 -17.71 9.43 22.40
C THR A 879 -18.11 8.43 21.30
N TYR A 880 -19.39 8.38 20.93
CA TYR A 880 -19.93 7.46 19.92
C TYR A 880 -21.31 7.91 19.37
N LEU A 881 -21.86 7.17 18.40
CA LEU A 881 -23.22 7.36 17.87
C LEU A 881 -24.14 6.20 18.27
N ASP A 882 -25.40 6.54 18.56
CA ASP A 882 -26.47 5.61 18.95
C ASP A 882 -27.77 6.03 18.25
N GLY A 883 -27.93 5.61 16.99
CA GLY A 883 -29.06 6.05 16.16
C GLY A 883 -29.01 7.55 15.82
N ASP A 884 -30.03 8.31 16.25
CA ASP A 884 -30.07 9.78 16.13
C ASP A 884 -29.36 10.52 17.29
N VAL A 885 -28.84 9.77 18.27
CA VAL A 885 -28.15 10.31 19.44
C VAL A 885 -26.65 10.35 19.19
N LEU A 886 -26.07 11.54 19.30
CA LEU A 886 -24.63 11.71 19.51
C LEU A 886 -24.36 11.65 21.02
N ALA A 887 -23.48 10.74 21.42
CA ALA A 887 -23.02 10.58 22.80
C ALA A 887 -21.57 11.09 22.88
N THR A 888 -21.24 11.96 23.85
CA THR A 888 -19.92 12.61 23.91
C THR A 888 -19.31 12.62 25.29
N TYR A 889 -17.98 12.45 25.32
CA TYR A 889 -17.14 12.71 26.47
C TYR A 889 -15.93 13.55 26.06
N PRO A 890 -15.48 14.54 26.86
CA PRO A 890 -14.31 15.34 26.50
C PRO A 890 -13.01 14.56 26.66
N ARG A 891 -12.02 14.86 25.82
CA ARG A 891 -10.62 14.42 26.01
C ARG A 891 -9.96 15.07 27.23
N ASP A 892 -10.43 16.25 27.61
CA ASP A 892 -9.91 17.08 28.70
C ASP A 892 -11.10 17.54 29.55
N GLU A 893 -11.25 16.97 30.75
CA GLU A 893 -12.39 17.24 31.64
C GLU A 893 -12.47 18.73 32.07
N VAL A 894 -11.34 19.43 32.13
CA VAL A 894 -11.22 20.82 32.59
C VAL A 894 -11.62 21.79 31.48
N ARG A 895 -11.08 21.59 30.27
CA ARG A 895 -11.31 22.46 29.10
C ARG A 895 -12.61 22.14 28.38
N GLY A 896 -13.15 20.94 28.59
CA GLY A 896 -14.36 20.44 27.95
C GLY A 896 -14.22 20.30 26.43
N LEU A 897 -15.29 19.75 25.83
CA LEU A 897 -15.43 19.67 24.37
C LEU A 897 -16.44 20.73 23.89
N VAL A 898 -16.41 21.03 22.59
CA VAL A 898 -17.33 21.99 21.99
C VAL A 898 -17.93 21.48 20.67
N LEU A 899 -19.25 21.57 20.55
CA LEU A 899 -19.96 21.57 19.28
C LEU A 899 -19.99 23.00 18.75
N ARG A 900 -19.51 23.22 17.52
CA ARG A 900 -19.44 24.54 16.89
C ARG A 900 -20.15 24.55 15.54
N ARG A 901 -20.82 25.66 15.22
CA ARG A 901 -21.36 25.97 13.89
C ARG A 901 -21.22 27.46 13.63
N THR A 902 -20.83 27.83 12.40
CA THR A 902 -20.81 29.23 11.96
C THR A 902 -21.79 29.39 10.80
N LEU A 903 -22.75 30.30 10.93
CA LEU A 903 -23.79 30.55 9.94
C LEU A 903 -24.21 32.03 9.92
N LYS A 904 -24.87 32.47 8.84
CA LYS A 904 -25.57 33.76 8.83
C LYS A 904 -27.02 33.55 9.24
N LEU A 905 -27.46 34.19 10.32
CA LEU A 905 -28.87 34.13 10.75
C LEU A 905 -29.74 35.01 9.86
N ARG A 906 -30.95 34.54 9.57
CA ARG A 906 -31.99 35.29 8.85
C ARG A 906 -33.07 35.67 9.87
N ASP A 907 -33.34 36.97 9.97
CA ASP A 907 -34.38 37.58 10.82
C ASP A 907 -34.57 36.93 12.19
N ARG A 908 -35.79 36.45 12.52
CA ARG A 908 -36.08 35.77 13.78
C ARG A 908 -35.57 34.34 13.73
N ALA A 909 -34.59 34.02 14.55
CA ALA A 909 -33.96 32.71 14.61
C ALA A 909 -33.87 32.16 16.05
N SER A 910 -33.89 30.83 16.19
CA SER A 910 -33.73 30.12 17.46
C SER A 910 -32.95 28.82 17.29
N LEU A 911 -32.14 28.48 18.29
CA LEU A 911 -31.46 27.18 18.38
C LEU A 911 -32.31 26.24 19.23
N THR A 912 -32.70 25.09 18.67
CA THR A 912 -33.44 24.01 19.35
C THR A 912 -32.63 22.71 19.37
N PHE A 913 -32.61 22.01 20.50
CA PHE A 913 -32.04 20.66 20.63
C PHE A 913 -32.59 19.95 21.87
N GLN A 914 -32.41 18.62 21.95
CA GLN A 914 -32.59 17.88 23.20
C GLN A 914 -31.22 17.49 23.75
N ALA A 915 -31.00 17.72 25.05
CA ALA A 915 -29.79 17.37 25.79
C ALA A 915 -30.10 16.38 26.90
N GLY A 916 -29.24 15.40 27.16
CA GLY A 916 -29.49 14.37 28.17
C GLY A 916 -28.25 13.89 28.94
N ALA A 917 -28.50 13.17 30.02
CA ALA A 917 -27.52 12.52 30.90
C ALA A 917 -28.10 11.21 31.44
N ASP A 918 -27.26 10.21 31.70
CA ASP A 918 -27.69 8.94 32.32
C ASP A 918 -27.88 9.10 33.84
N ALA A 919 -28.67 8.22 34.45
CA ALA A 919 -28.97 8.18 35.88
C ALA A 919 -27.72 8.34 36.77
N GLY A 920 -27.81 9.21 37.79
CA GLY A 920 -26.73 9.53 38.70
C GLY A 920 -25.58 10.35 38.10
N ARG A 921 -25.65 10.76 36.82
CA ARG A 921 -24.61 11.55 36.14
C ARG A 921 -25.10 12.96 35.81
N ALA A 922 -24.19 13.93 35.77
CA ALA A 922 -24.48 15.29 35.31
C ALA A 922 -23.32 15.93 34.54
N TRP A 923 -23.63 16.99 33.81
CA TRP A 923 -22.66 17.84 33.11
C TRP A 923 -23.20 19.27 32.94
N GLU A 924 -22.31 20.25 32.83
CA GLU A 924 -22.64 21.66 32.62
C GLU A 924 -22.58 22.01 31.12
N LEU A 925 -23.73 22.39 30.58
CA LEU A 925 -23.91 22.98 29.26
C LEU A 925 -23.67 24.49 29.32
N ASN A 926 -22.74 25.01 28.52
CA ASN A 926 -22.59 26.46 28.29
C ASN A 926 -22.69 26.77 26.80
N VAL A 927 -23.61 27.65 26.41
CA VAL A 927 -23.86 28.04 25.03
C VAL A 927 -23.50 29.50 24.82
N TYR A 928 -22.71 29.77 23.79
CA TYR A 928 -22.32 31.11 23.36
C TYR A 928 -22.75 31.37 21.91
N ALA A 929 -23.27 32.57 21.65
CA ALA A 929 -23.54 33.10 20.32
C ALA A 929 -22.60 34.28 20.07
N ASN A 930 -21.70 34.13 19.11
CA ASN A 930 -20.47 34.94 19.06
C ASN A 930 -19.82 34.96 20.46
N ASN A 931 -19.37 36.09 20.99
CA ASN A 931 -18.72 36.18 22.31
C ASN A 931 -19.70 36.34 23.49
N LYS A 932 -21.02 36.34 23.27
CA LYS A 932 -22.02 36.48 24.33
C LYS A 932 -22.47 35.10 24.85
N PRO A 933 -22.46 34.84 26.17
CA PRO A 933 -23.14 33.66 26.73
C PRO A 933 -24.65 33.84 26.59
N VAL A 934 -25.34 32.79 26.11
CA VAL A 934 -26.80 32.79 25.87
C VAL A 934 -27.55 31.70 26.65
N LEU A 935 -26.84 30.66 27.11
CA LEU A 935 -27.36 29.70 28.10
C LEU A 935 -26.22 29.15 28.96
N LYS A 936 -26.48 28.98 30.26
CA LYS A 936 -25.70 28.14 31.17
C LYS A 936 -26.68 27.28 31.97
N ARG A 937 -26.47 25.95 31.99
CA ARG A 937 -27.37 25.00 32.65
C ARG A 937 -26.63 23.71 33.03
N VAL A 938 -26.97 23.11 34.17
CA VAL A 938 -26.59 21.72 34.48
C VAL A 938 -27.64 20.79 33.90
N ILE A 939 -27.20 19.81 33.12
CA ILE A 939 -27.99 18.69 32.64
C ILE A 939 -27.71 17.52 33.59
N ASP A 940 -28.75 17.01 34.23
CA ASP A 940 -28.66 16.03 35.33
C ASP A 940 -29.59 14.84 35.01
N GLY A 941 -29.06 13.63 35.17
CA GLY A 941 -29.76 12.37 34.93
C GLY A 941 -30.85 12.07 35.98
N GLY A 942 -30.80 12.70 37.15
CA GLY A 942 -31.67 12.34 38.29
C GLY A 942 -31.24 11.03 38.94
N ALA A 943 -32.10 10.49 39.82
CA ALA A 943 -31.87 9.21 40.50
C ALA A 943 -32.55 8.01 39.80
N ASP A 944 -33.57 8.27 38.99
CA ASP A 944 -34.38 7.25 38.32
C ASP A 944 -33.59 6.55 37.20
N SER A 945 -33.83 5.27 36.99
CA SER A 945 -33.06 4.45 36.05
C SER A 945 -33.29 4.84 34.58
N GLY A 946 -32.21 4.99 33.83
CA GLY A 946 -32.23 5.29 32.40
C GLY A 946 -31.50 6.59 32.05
N ARG A 947 -32.04 7.34 31.09
CA ARG A 947 -31.46 8.60 30.57
C ARG A 947 -32.50 9.70 30.58
N ASN A 948 -32.25 10.74 31.36
CA ASN A 948 -33.10 11.93 31.41
C ASN A 948 -32.81 12.83 30.20
N TRP A 949 -33.85 13.48 29.69
CA TRP A 949 -33.79 14.33 28.49
C TRP A 949 -34.49 15.67 28.75
N GLN A 950 -33.79 16.76 28.44
CA GLN A 950 -34.30 18.12 28.51
C GLN A 950 -34.41 18.70 27.09
N GLU A 951 -35.58 19.22 26.73
CA GLU A 951 -35.72 20.06 25.54
C GLU A 951 -35.20 21.48 25.82
N LEU A 952 -34.43 22.03 24.88
CA LEU A 952 -33.80 23.34 25.02
C LEU A 952 -34.09 24.18 23.77
N LYS A 953 -34.61 25.39 24.00
CA LYS A 953 -34.80 26.44 23.00
C LYS A 953 -34.07 27.70 23.45
N ILE A 954 -33.27 28.28 22.57
CA ILE A 954 -32.51 29.51 22.80
C ILE A 954 -32.87 30.49 21.68
N GLU A 955 -33.47 31.63 22.03
CA GLU A 955 -33.76 32.71 21.10
C GLU A 955 -32.47 33.40 20.65
N LEU A 956 -32.27 33.57 19.34
CA LEU A 956 -31.09 34.21 18.75
C LEU A 956 -31.42 35.55 18.07
N ASN A 957 -32.61 36.10 18.31
CA ASN A 957 -33.15 37.29 17.64
C ASN A 957 -32.26 38.56 17.76
N GLU A 958 -31.45 38.67 18.81
CA GLU A 958 -30.43 39.73 18.98
C GLU A 958 -29.35 39.71 17.87
N PHE A 959 -29.13 38.55 17.26
CA PHE A 959 -28.12 38.32 16.23
C PHE A 959 -28.71 38.24 14.81
N ALA A 960 -29.96 38.69 14.63
CA ALA A 960 -30.65 38.74 13.33
C ALA A 960 -29.79 39.41 12.25
N GLY A 961 -29.69 38.78 11.07
CA GLY A 961 -28.91 39.28 9.94
C GLY A 961 -27.38 39.18 10.08
N GLN A 962 -26.86 38.80 11.25
CA GLN A 962 -25.42 38.73 11.52
C GLN A 962 -24.83 37.37 11.14
N ASN A 963 -23.51 37.34 10.92
CA ASN A 963 -22.74 36.10 10.96
C ASN A 963 -22.51 35.71 12.43
N VAL A 964 -22.88 34.48 12.80
CA VAL A 964 -22.84 33.99 14.18
C VAL A 964 -22.06 32.69 14.24
N THR A 965 -21.09 32.62 15.15
CA THR A 965 -20.46 31.37 15.58
C THR A 965 -21.13 30.92 16.87
N LEU A 966 -21.92 29.86 16.78
CA LEU A 966 -22.52 29.14 17.91
C LEU A 966 -21.48 28.17 18.48
N ARG A 967 -21.39 28.12 19.81
CA ARG A 967 -20.46 27.24 20.56
C ARG A 967 -21.18 26.65 21.76
N LEU A 968 -21.44 25.34 21.74
CA LEU A 968 -22.07 24.58 22.83
C LEU A 968 -20.99 23.74 23.50
N TYR A 969 -20.63 24.07 24.74
CA TYR A 969 -19.61 23.37 25.51
C TYR A 969 -20.23 22.34 26.45
N GLN A 970 -19.69 21.11 26.45
CA GLN A 970 -19.84 20.15 27.55
C GLN A 970 -18.70 20.34 28.54
N ARG A 971 -19.01 20.65 29.79
CA ARG A 971 -18.06 20.63 30.92
C ARG A 971 -18.50 19.58 31.91
N VAL A 972 -17.68 18.57 32.15
CA VAL A 972 -18.07 17.42 32.99
C VAL A 972 -17.78 17.63 34.48
N LEU A 973 -16.82 18.49 34.82
CA LEU A 973 -16.51 18.85 36.20
C LEU A 973 -17.58 19.79 36.79
N VAL A 974 -18.61 19.18 37.36
CA VAL A 974 -19.69 19.83 38.12
C VAL A 974 -19.51 19.48 39.61
N ALA A 975 -19.60 20.48 40.49
CA ALA A 975 -19.43 20.26 41.93
C ALA A 975 -20.51 19.30 42.47
N GLU A 976 -20.11 18.40 43.38
CA GLU A 976 -20.99 17.42 44.06
C GLU A 976 -21.76 16.47 43.12
N LYS A 977 -21.31 16.32 41.86
CA LYS A 977 -21.94 15.46 40.85
C LYS A 977 -20.94 14.54 40.17
N THR A 978 -21.37 13.31 39.89
CA THR A 978 -20.58 12.36 39.11
C THR A 978 -20.64 12.74 37.62
N PRO A 979 -19.50 12.93 36.93
CA PRO A 979 -19.51 13.21 35.50
C PRO A 979 -19.97 12.00 34.69
N GLY A 980 -20.54 12.24 33.52
CA GLY A 980 -20.92 11.22 32.56
C GLY A 980 -20.96 11.73 31.12
N ASN A 981 -21.45 10.90 30.22
CA ASN A 981 -21.71 11.30 28.84
C ASN A 981 -22.74 12.43 28.75
N ALA A 982 -22.50 13.33 27.80
CA ALA A 982 -23.55 14.20 27.28
C ALA A 982 -24.21 13.52 26.09
N TYR A 983 -25.53 13.60 26.01
CA TYR A 983 -26.31 13.07 24.89
C TYR A 983 -27.02 14.20 24.17
N TRP A 984 -26.95 14.19 22.84
CA TRP A 984 -27.47 15.24 21.97
C TRP A 984 -28.33 14.61 20.87
N LYS A 985 -29.48 15.20 20.57
CA LYS A 985 -30.28 14.89 19.38
C LYS A 985 -31.06 16.11 18.89
N LYS A 986 -31.48 16.07 17.61
CA LYS A 986 -32.33 17.09 16.96
C LYS A 986 -31.78 18.52 17.06
N ILE A 987 -30.46 18.71 16.83
CA ILE A 987 -29.83 20.03 16.90
C ILE A 987 -30.06 20.84 15.62
N GLU A 988 -30.89 21.88 15.74
CA GLU A 988 -31.43 22.64 14.63
C GLU A 988 -31.35 24.14 14.94
N VAL A 989 -30.99 24.96 13.95
CA VAL A 989 -31.20 26.40 13.99
C VAL A 989 -32.32 26.71 13.01
N LYS A 990 -33.41 27.29 13.52
CA LYS A 990 -34.65 27.63 12.82
C LYS A 990 -34.80 29.14 12.75
#